data_AF-A0A9D5FLD5-F1
#
_entry.id   AF-A0A9D5FLD5-F1
#
_cell.length_a   1.000
_cell.length_b   1.000
_cell.length_c   1.000
_cell.angle_alpha   90.00
_cell.angle_beta   90.00
_cell.angle_gamma   90.00
#
_symmetry.space_group_name_H-M   'P 1'
#
loop_
_entity.id
_entity.type
_entity.pdbx_description
1 polymer ?
#
loop_
_entity_poly.entity_id
_entity_poly.type
_entity_poly.pdbx_seq_one_letter_code
_entity_poly.pdbx_strand_id
1 'polypeptide(L)'
;MDTTILVNFHCHTIFSDGEQTPEALAGNLASEGVRYAALTDHDTIEGLPRFQDALKKRGIAFLPGVELTTRFNGREAHLLGYGIDPEYPELTNTLLSLRQVRSLEVHSIAGSLRKVGSSGSNNTSTSQAVSAAPKGELEIGEAIALIHRAGGRAFWAHPFVFESNLEQLDVMIGELGSKGLDGIEAIYASFSETEQLSLRSLAQKHDLLVCAGTDFHDTNGKYSHSYGIEMLREDWTKFRRALFSSPTFTADAAASEKSKTTAQATQGYQTGKVHHYQRRSFILRIFLPTFIAIALFLGAFWGFVLPSFEETLLERKREMIRELTNSAWSILSSYQRDEQNGVLTRKQAQELAIARIETLRYGPEGKDYFWIQDMQPRMIMHPYRSDLNGQDLLNLSDPRGVRIFVEFANLVQREGEGYIDYVWQWKDDPQRLEPKESFVKGFAPWGWIIGTGIYIDDVNQEIALIERSLTNTSLAISGAIVVLLLFVLQQSLRIEKERQEVVDDLRESTERYHSLVEATTEGTLLVLDDRCRYANPTFLSMLGYTTQQLDFLEIADLLPRKTDNAAIWERFQDLNGGQTEKGDALEGCLMRIDGSLVECILTINPILYAGQRGFILLAKDISRQPASLGNDGLALAALSIPVGIFRARAARRGVFLEINQTGRSFLPHLSIAEVCQPALADFFSDAEEYEQVFQTLLTDGELKNHILHLETSDATACFISLSAHLVRDEHGQPAYISGLLEDVTTARKNEAGREALIAKLQASLLFLHEPITSLGRDFVICHMDTSIEQLSRIMTARKVTAVLVASETATIIGIVTDHDLRARVLAENIERSAPIHTIMSSPLTRIAEHALVYEALMSMEEKGVRHLAVEDQNGQIVSVIDSKSLIQFQRYGPIVLYREIARAKTTDEVAQCCERTSPLVKALMDSSARPRHVTNMLASICDSATERLIQMAVNDLGPTPATFAFIAMGSQGRQEQTLLTDQDNGILFAPAANADPEKVKDYFMQLGTRVCDGLNRAGYPFCRGQVMANNARWCRSLPDWLSGFDEWVQKSEPQEIVDLSIFFDFRTVYGDTELVHELRRHIHSVLLDKPAIFHFLAQNTLLFKPPFRLLGNIYLSGGTKEHSGEINLKDAMMPIVSFARLYALRHHMNQTHTLARIEALAERNVILSSSRDEITAAYDFLMHLRLQNQLFDIQSGRLPHNIIHPGKLVNIQQELLKQAFTQIAAIQKKVSYDFLGGV
;
A
#
# COMPACT_ATOMS: atom_id res chain seq x y z
N MET A 1 30.61 22.44 -28.59
CA MET A 1 29.20 22.54 -28.99
C MET A 1 29.00 21.52 -30.08
N ASP A 2 27.99 20.65 -29.96
CA ASP A 2 27.72 19.68 -31.00
C ASP A 2 27.22 20.41 -32.25
N THR A 3 28.01 20.32 -33.31
CA THR A 3 27.74 20.91 -34.63
C THR A 3 26.64 20.16 -35.37
N THR A 4 26.24 18.99 -34.85
CA THR A 4 25.25 18.07 -35.42
C THR A 4 24.10 17.81 -34.44
N ILE A 5 22.99 17.32 -34.96
CA ILE A 5 21.83 16.82 -34.21
C ILE A 5 21.50 15.41 -34.70
N LEU A 6 21.03 14.54 -33.80
CA LEU A 6 20.61 13.19 -34.17
C LEU A 6 19.13 13.15 -34.56
N VAL A 7 18.86 12.74 -35.79
CA VAL A 7 17.51 12.73 -36.40
C VAL A 7 17.27 11.39 -37.09
N ASN A 8 15.99 11.10 -37.40
CA ASN A 8 15.66 10.11 -38.41
C ASN A 8 14.40 10.53 -39.16
N PHE A 9 14.55 11.02 -40.38
CA PHE A 9 13.42 11.40 -41.22
C PHE A 9 13.06 10.36 -42.28
N HIS A 10 13.74 9.21 -42.33
CA HIS A 10 13.40 8.14 -43.27
C HIS A 10 13.48 6.78 -42.57
N CYS A 11 12.32 6.23 -42.22
CA CYS A 11 12.22 4.91 -41.58
C CYS A 11 10.85 4.26 -41.84
N HIS A 12 10.81 2.93 -41.74
CA HIS A 12 9.66 2.10 -42.10
C HIS A 12 9.23 1.19 -40.95
N THR A 13 7.96 0.79 -40.98
CA THR A 13 7.32 -0.10 -40.00
C THR A 13 6.57 -1.23 -40.68
N ILE A 14 5.96 -2.12 -39.88
CA ILE A 14 5.09 -3.21 -40.37
C ILE A 14 3.88 -2.75 -41.20
N PHE A 15 3.61 -1.45 -41.29
CA PHE A 15 2.51 -0.92 -42.11
C PHE A 15 2.89 -0.85 -43.59
N SER A 16 4.18 -0.81 -43.93
CA SER A 16 4.70 -1.07 -45.27
C SER A 16 5.53 -2.35 -45.31
N ASP A 17 6.85 -2.22 -45.17
CA ASP A 17 7.90 -3.21 -45.42
C ASP A 17 8.97 -3.25 -44.32
N GLY A 18 8.78 -2.49 -43.23
CA GLY A 18 9.59 -2.62 -42.03
C GLY A 18 9.20 -3.82 -41.15
N GLU A 19 10.14 -4.36 -40.38
CA GLU A 19 9.92 -5.49 -39.47
C GLU A 19 9.38 -5.06 -38.09
N GLN A 20 9.47 -3.77 -37.75
CA GLN A 20 9.14 -3.27 -36.42
C GLN A 20 7.79 -2.56 -36.37
N THR A 21 7.04 -2.80 -35.28
CA THR A 21 5.85 -1.98 -34.98
C THR A 21 6.26 -0.53 -34.72
N PRO A 22 5.40 0.47 -35.00
CA PRO A 22 5.68 1.88 -34.68
C PRO A 22 6.18 2.10 -33.24
N GLU A 23 5.64 1.38 -32.26
CA GLU A 23 6.02 1.50 -30.85
C GLU A 23 7.41 0.96 -30.54
N ALA A 24 7.81 -0.11 -31.23
CA ALA A 24 9.14 -0.71 -31.09
C ALA A 24 10.21 0.18 -31.73
N LEU A 25 9.94 0.68 -32.94
CA LEU A 25 10.83 1.61 -33.64
C LEU A 25 11.02 2.91 -32.84
N ALA A 26 9.94 3.50 -32.34
CA ALA A 26 10.00 4.66 -31.44
C ALA A 26 10.81 4.38 -30.15
N GLY A 27 10.75 3.16 -29.63
CA GLY A 27 11.58 2.72 -28.49
C GLY A 27 13.06 2.70 -28.82
N ASN A 28 13.42 2.17 -29.98
CA ASN A 28 14.80 2.07 -30.42
C ASN A 28 15.39 3.45 -30.75
N LEU A 29 14.63 4.32 -31.44
CA LEU A 29 15.00 5.72 -31.67
C LEU A 29 15.29 6.47 -30.37
N ALA A 30 14.47 6.25 -29.34
CA ALA A 30 14.69 6.85 -28.03
C ALA A 30 15.95 6.32 -27.33
N SER A 31 16.24 5.03 -27.48
CA SER A 31 17.45 4.42 -26.89
C SER A 31 18.76 4.98 -27.49
N GLU A 32 18.72 5.44 -28.74
CA GLU A 32 19.87 6.07 -29.39
C GLU A 32 19.92 7.60 -29.22
N GLY A 33 18.92 8.20 -28.56
CA GLY A 33 18.88 9.64 -28.31
C GLY A 33 18.44 10.48 -29.51
N VAL A 34 17.69 9.89 -30.47
CA VAL A 34 17.12 10.62 -31.61
C VAL A 34 16.16 11.69 -31.11
N ARG A 35 16.31 12.92 -31.61
CA ARG A 35 15.55 14.09 -31.12
C ARG A 35 14.30 14.39 -31.94
N TYR A 36 14.39 14.17 -33.25
CA TYR A 36 13.35 14.47 -34.23
C TYR A 36 13.20 13.27 -35.15
N ALA A 37 11.97 12.79 -35.33
CA ALA A 37 11.72 11.64 -36.17
C ALA A 37 10.47 11.83 -37.05
N ALA A 38 10.56 11.31 -38.28
CA ALA A 38 9.43 11.16 -39.19
C ALA A 38 9.28 9.69 -39.58
N LEU A 39 8.05 9.18 -39.53
CA LEU A 39 7.72 7.88 -40.10
C LEU A 39 7.33 8.09 -41.55
N THR A 40 7.97 7.38 -42.46
CA THR A 40 7.81 7.54 -43.91
C THR A 40 7.51 6.19 -44.55
N ASP A 41 6.53 5.46 -44.00
CA ASP A 41 6.12 4.17 -44.56
C ASP A 41 5.76 4.32 -46.05
N HIS A 42 6.13 3.30 -46.83
CA HIS A 42 5.83 3.21 -48.26
C HIS A 42 4.33 3.25 -48.56
N ASP A 43 3.90 4.27 -49.30
CA ASP A 43 2.55 4.46 -49.83
C ASP A 43 1.44 4.38 -48.76
N THR A 44 1.74 4.62 -47.49
CA THR A 44 0.77 4.56 -46.39
C THR A 44 1.10 5.54 -45.27
N ILE A 45 0.05 5.99 -44.57
CA ILE A 45 0.14 6.85 -43.40
C ILE A 45 -0.56 6.24 -42.18
N GLU A 46 -1.00 4.98 -42.27
CA GLU A 46 -1.74 4.28 -41.21
C GLU A 46 -0.93 4.14 -39.91
N GLY A 47 0.40 4.08 -40.01
CA GLY A 47 1.31 3.99 -38.87
C GLY A 47 1.48 5.29 -38.09
N LEU A 48 1.18 6.45 -38.71
CA LEU A 48 1.49 7.78 -38.15
C LEU A 48 0.91 8.03 -36.75
N PRO A 49 -0.39 7.76 -36.46
CA PRO A 49 -0.96 8.04 -35.14
C PRO A 49 -0.31 7.21 -34.03
N ARG A 50 -0.03 5.93 -34.30
CA ARG A 50 0.63 5.03 -33.35
C ARG A 50 2.07 5.44 -33.09
N PHE A 51 2.77 5.88 -34.14
CA PHE A 51 4.13 6.37 -34.02
C PHE A 51 4.21 7.69 -33.25
N GLN A 52 3.33 8.64 -33.55
CA GLN A 52 3.23 9.92 -32.84
C GLN A 52 3.01 9.72 -31.34
N ASP A 53 2.06 8.88 -30.95
CA ASP A 53 1.80 8.56 -29.54
C ASP A 53 2.99 7.90 -28.85
N ALA A 54 3.69 7.01 -29.58
CA ALA A 54 4.86 6.31 -29.06
C ALA A 54 6.08 7.24 -28.87
N LEU A 55 6.31 8.17 -29.81
CA LEU A 55 7.36 9.18 -29.72
C LEU A 55 7.06 10.22 -28.63
N LYS A 56 5.80 10.68 -28.52
CA LYS A 56 5.38 11.65 -27.51
C LYS A 56 5.66 11.14 -26.09
N LYS A 57 5.36 9.87 -25.80
CA LYS A 57 5.67 9.22 -24.52
C LYS A 57 7.16 9.15 -24.20
N ARG A 58 8.01 9.18 -25.23
CA ARG A 58 9.48 9.10 -25.14
C ARG A 58 10.14 10.45 -25.33
N GLY A 59 9.33 11.50 -25.46
CA GLY A 59 9.80 12.86 -25.58
C GLY A 59 10.48 13.19 -26.90
N ILE A 60 10.31 12.43 -27.99
CA ILE A 60 10.85 12.72 -29.33
C ILE A 60 9.85 13.59 -30.11
N ALA A 61 10.32 14.60 -30.85
CA ALA A 61 9.43 15.41 -31.70
C ALA A 61 9.05 14.64 -32.96
N PHE A 62 7.74 14.54 -33.21
CA PHE A 62 7.17 13.84 -34.35
C PHE A 62 6.90 14.79 -35.51
N LEU A 63 7.34 14.41 -36.71
CA LEU A 63 7.02 15.07 -37.96
C LEU A 63 6.22 14.11 -38.84
N PRO A 64 5.00 14.45 -39.28
CA PRO A 64 4.24 13.59 -40.19
C PRO A 64 4.99 13.45 -41.52
N GLY A 65 5.21 12.20 -41.91
CA GLY A 65 5.97 11.79 -43.09
C GLY A 65 5.21 10.78 -43.94
N VAL A 66 5.63 10.62 -45.19
CA VAL A 66 5.22 9.52 -46.08
C VAL A 66 6.28 9.34 -47.16
N GLU A 67 6.53 8.10 -47.59
CA GLU A 67 7.31 7.85 -48.81
C GLU A 67 6.37 7.41 -49.94
N LEU A 68 6.30 8.22 -51.00
CA LEU A 68 5.50 7.92 -52.20
C LEU A 68 6.35 7.19 -53.23
N THR A 69 5.86 6.04 -53.69
CA THR A 69 6.40 5.36 -54.87
C THR A 69 5.93 6.10 -56.13
N THR A 70 6.87 6.57 -56.94
CA THR A 70 6.63 7.37 -58.14
C THR A 70 7.40 6.82 -59.35
N ARG A 71 7.11 7.34 -60.55
CA ARG A 71 7.92 7.12 -61.75
C ARG A 71 8.63 8.39 -62.18
N PHE A 72 9.90 8.25 -62.53
CA PHE A 72 10.70 9.29 -63.16
C PHE A 72 11.54 8.69 -64.30
N ASN A 73 11.42 9.23 -65.51
CA ASN A 73 12.10 8.72 -66.71
C ASN A 73 11.89 7.21 -66.94
N GLY A 74 10.67 6.72 -66.65
CA GLY A 74 10.29 5.32 -66.81
C GLY A 74 10.85 4.37 -65.74
N ARG A 75 11.61 4.86 -64.75
CA ARG A 75 12.12 4.10 -63.61
C ARG A 75 11.35 4.47 -62.33
N GLU A 76 11.29 3.54 -61.38
CA GLU A 76 10.73 3.80 -60.05
C GLU A 76 11.65 4.75 -59.27
N ALA A 77 11.07 5.77 -58.64
CA ALA A 77 11.74 6.74 -57.82
C ALA A 77 10.87 7.03 -56.59
N HIS A 78 11.48 7.28 -55.44
CA HIS A 78 10.73 7.53 -54.22
C HIS A 78 10.80 8.98 -53.78
N LEU A 79 9.69 9.49 -53.25
CA LEU A 79 9.56 10.88 -52.84
C LEU A 79 9.06 10.95 -51.40
N LEU A 80 9.84 11.58 -50.53
CA LEU A 80 9.53 11.80 -49.13
C LEU A 80 8.69 13.08 -49.00
N GLY A 81 7.55 13.00 -48.33
CA GLY A 81 6.70 14.15 -48.01
C GLY A 81 6.73 14.43 -46.52
N TYR A 82 7.18 15.63 -46.12
CA TYR A 82 7.25 16.04 -44.71
C TYR A 82 6.28 17.17 -44.38
N GLY A 83 5.68 17.13 -43.18
CA GLY A 83 4.76 18.18 -42.73
C GLY A 83 3.41 18.15 -43.45
N ILE A 84 3.08 17.00 -44.05
CA ILE A 84 1.80 16.76 -44.72
C ILE A 84 0.64 16.77 -43.72
N ASP A 85 -0.53 17.21 -44.18
CA ASP A 85 -1.81 16.96 -43.52
C ASP A 85 -2.26 15.52 -43.83
N PRO A 86 -2.19 14.59 -42.85
CA PRO A 86 -2.58 13.20 -43.07
C PRO A 86 -4.08 13.04 -43.34
N GLU A 87 -4.91 14.04 -43.01
CA GLU A 87 -6.35 14.01 -43.28
C GLU A 87 -6.70 14.56 -44.68
N TYR A 88 -5.70 15.02 -45.45
CA TYR A 88 -5.94 15.55 -46.79
C TYR A 88 -6.53 14.46 -47.71
N PRO A 89 -7.80 14.60 -48.19
CA PRO A 89 -8.51 13.49 -48.82
C PRO A 89 -7.88 13.00 -50.12
N GLU A 90 -7.29 13.89 -50.91
CA GLU A 90 -6.66 13.54 -52.18
C GLU A 90 -5.40 12.69 -51.97
N LEU A 91 -4.61 13.00 -50.94
CA LEU A 91 -3.44 12.22 -50.55
C LEU A 91 -3.87 10.80 -50.12
N THR A 92 -4.83 10.71 -49.19
CA THR A 92 -5.33 9.42 -48.69
C THR A 92 -5.87 8.52 -49.81
N ASN A 93 -6.64 9.09 -50.74
CA ASN A 93 -7.18 8.34 -51.88
C ASN A 93 -6.06 7.86 -52.83
N THR A 94 -5.02 8.67 -53.03
CA THR A 94 -3.88 8.33 -53.89
C THR A 94 -3.07 7.18 -53.28
N LEU A 95 -2.76 7.25 -51.99
CA LEU A 95 -2.09 6.18 -51.23
C LEU A 95 -2.83 4.83 -51.32
N LEU A 96 -4.15 4.85 -51.16
CA LEU A 96 -4.99 3.65 -51.32
C LEU A 96 -4.90 3.05 -52.72
N SER A 97 -4.85 3.88 -53.76
CA SER A 97 -4.77 3.42 -55.15
C SER A 97 -3.42 2.78 -55.49
N LEU A 98 -2.31 3.33 -54.98
CA LEU A 98 -0.96 2.79 -55.16
C LEU A 98 -0.82 1.41 -54.50
N ARG A 99 -1.35 1.24 -53.28
CA ARG A 99 -1.33 -0.04 -52.54
C ARG A 99 -2.16 -1.14 -53.21
N GLN A 100 -3.31 -0.80 -53.81
CA GLN A 100 -4.15 -1.79 -54.50
C GLN A 100 -3.41 -2.46 -55.67
N VAL A 101 -2.61 -1.71 -56.42
CA VAL A 101 -1.85 -2.26 -57.56
C VAL A 101 -0.69 -3.15 -57.10
N ARG A 102 0.08 -2.75 -56.07
CA ARG A 102 1.11 -3.62 -55.46
C ARG A 102 0.55 -4.96 -54.95
N SER A 103 -0.66 -4.97 -54.37
CA SER A 103 -1.28 -6.20 -53.85
C SER A 103 -1.64 -7.23 -54.93
N LEU A 104 -1.94 -6.77 -56.15
CA LEU A 104 -2.24 -7.63 -57.30
C LEU A 104 -0.99 -8.25 -57.92
N GLU A 105 0.16 -7.56 -57.85
CA GLU A 105 1.44 -8.06 -58.38
C GLU A 105 2.07 -9.17 -57.50
N VAL A 106 1.95 -9.04 -56.17
CA VAL A 106 2.50 -10.00 -55.18
C VAL A 106 1.81 -11.38 -55.25
N HIS A 107 0.56 -11.45 -55.72
CA HIS A 107 -0.20 -12.72 -55.82
C HIS A 107 0.02 -13.49 -57.14
N SER A 108 0.87 -13.00 -58.05
CA SER A 108 1.17 -13.71 -59.30
C SER A 108 2.49 -14.50 -59.20
N ILE A 109 2.47 -15.77 -59.62
CA ILE A 109 3.67 -16.63 -59.72
C ILE A 109 4.75 -16.00 -60.64
N ALA A 110 4.36 -15.09 -61.52
CA ALA A 110 5.25 -14.29 -62.36
C ALA A 110 6.03 -13.20 -61.60
N GLY A 111 5.54 -12.76 -60.44
CA GLY A 111 6.22 -11.78 -59.57
C GLY A 111 7.49 -12.33 -58.93
N SER A 112 7.48 -13.61 -58.53
CA SER A 112 8.66 -14.26 -57.93
C SER A 112 9.80 -14.53 -58.92
N LEU A 113 9.53 -14.52 -60.23
CA LEU A 113 10.52 -14.85 -61.28
C LEU A 113 11.15 -13.62 -61.97
N ARG A 114 10.63 -12.40 -61.74
CA ARG A 114 11.20 -11.19 -62.36
C ARG A 114 12.49 -10.67 -61.71
N LYS A 115 12.95 -11.29 -60.62
CA LYS A 115 14.29 -11.07 -60.05
C LYS A 115 15.41 -11.72 -60.89
N VAL A 116 15.08 -12.45 -61.96
CA VAL A 116 16.03 -13.06 -62.90
C VAL A 116 15.53 -12.89 -64.35
N GLY A 117 16.11 -11.96 -65.10
CA GLY A 117 15.98 -11.91 -66.56
C GLY A 117 15.54 -10.56 -67.16
N SER A 118 16.39 -10.06 -68.05
CA SER A 118 16.35 -8.76 -68.72
C SER A 118 15.26 -8.56 -69.80
N SER A 119 14.98 -7.27 -70.08
CA SER A 119 14.65 -6.66 -71.38
C SER A 119 13.27 -6.90 -72.03
N GLY A 120 12.53 -5.83 -72.29
CA GLY A 120 11.32 -5.87 -73.13
C GLY A 120 10.57 -4.54 -73.28
N SER A 121 10.68 -3.96 -74.48
CA SER A 121 10.28 -2.64 -74.97
C SER A 121 8.78 -2.38 -75.28
N ASN A 122 8.35 -1.12 -75.08
CA ASN A 122 7.49 -0.23 -75.90
C ASN A 122 5.93 -0.16 -75.86
N ASN A 123 5.47 1.08 -75.61
CA ASN A 123 4.45 1.92 -76.30
C ASN A 123 2.95 1.51 -76.25
N THR A 124 1.94 2.39 -76.12
CA THR A 124 1.78 3.78 -76.60
C THR A 124 0.58 4.49 -75.95
N SER A 125 0.75 5.79 -75.60
CA SER A 125 -0.14 6.97 -75.76
C SER A 125 -1.66 6.89 -75.52
N THR A 126 -2.22 7.74 -74.64
CA THR A 126 -2.75 9.10 -74.93
C THR A 126 -3.42 9.71 -73.70
N SER A 127 -3.23 11.01 -73.52
CA SER A 127 -3.63 11.84 -72.39
C SER A 127 -5.04 12.43 -72.53
N GLN A 128 -5.76 12.50 -71.40
CA GLN A 128 -6.57 13.67 -71.03
C GLN A 128 -6.83 13.64 -69.52
N ALA A 129 -6.49 14.77 -68.88
CA ALA A 129 -6.42 14.96 -67.45
C ALA A 129 -7.79 15.00 -66.78
N VAL A 130 -8.03 14.07 -65.86
CA VAL A 130 -8.62 14.20 -64.50
C VAL A 130 -8.35 12.86 -63.82
N SER A 131 -7.45 12.81 -62.81
CA SER A 131 -7.29 11.77 -61.77
C SER A 131 -5.81 11.52 -61.47
N ALA A 132 -5.37 11.74 -60.23
CA ALA A 132 -3.96 11.58 -59.82
C ALA A 132 -3.53 10.12 -59.57
N ALA A 133 -4.44 9.14 -59.57
CA ALA A 133 -4.04 7.73 -59.79
C ALA A 133 -5.26 6.83 -60.09
N PRO A 134 -5.80 6.82 -61.32
CA PRO A 134 -6.81 5.83 -61.73
C PRO A 134 -6.18 4.55 -62.30
N LYS A 135 -4.84 4.44 -62.31
CA LYS A 135 -4.09 3.35 -62.93
C LYS A 135 -2.97 2.75 -62.05
N GLY A 136 -2.81 3.24 -60.82
CA GLY A 136 -1.78 2.76 -59.87
C GLY A 136 -0.34 3.09 -60.24
N GLU A 137 -0.11 4.08 -61.10
CA GLU A 137 1.20 4.69 -61.35
C GLU A 137 1.07 6.20 -61.12
N LEU A 138 2.05 6.81 -60.45
CA LEU A 138 2.10 8.24 -60.13
C LEU A 138 3.43 8.83 -60.65
N GLU A 139 3.36 9.82 -61.54
CA GLU A 139 4.57 10.50 -62.04
C GLU A 139 5.13 11.46 -60.98
N ILE A 140 6.45 11.56 -60.86
CA ILE A 140 7.12 12.29 -59.77
C ILE A 140 6.71 13.77 -59.68
N GLY A 141 6.44 14.43 -60.82
CA GLY A 141 5.97 15.82 -60.83
C GLY A 141 4.56 16.00 -60.25
N GLU A 142 3.67 15.01 -60.46
CA GLU A 142 2.33 15.01 -59.88
C GLU A 142 2.38 14.70 -58.38
N ALA A 143 3.30 13.83 -57.95
CA ALA A 143 3.56 13.53 -56.55
C ALA A 143 4.07 14.75 -55.77
N ILE A 144 5.03 15.51 -56.32
CA ILE A 144 5.50 16.77 -55.71
C ILE A 144 4.32 17.73 -55.49
N ALA A 145 3.51 17.94 -56.53
CA ALA A 145 2.36 18.84 -56.45
C ALA A 145 1.31 18.34 -55.44
N LEU A 146 1.13 17.02 -55.29
CA LEU A 146 0.22 16.42 -54.31
C LEU A 146 0.70 16.67 -52.88
N ILE A 147 2.00 16.47 -52.60
CA ILE A 147 2.59 16.75 -51.28
C ILE A 147 2.39 18.22 -50.90
N HIS A 148 2.64 19.15 -51.83
CA HIS A 148 2.41 20.58 -51.59
C HIS A 148 0.96 20.94 -51.32
N ARG A 149 0.01 20.36 -52.05
CA ARG A 149 -1.42 20.58 -51.80
C ARG A 149 -1.85 20.04 -50.44
N ALA A 150 -1.23 18.95 -49.99
CA ALA A 150 -1.38 18.43 -48.63
C ALA A 150 -0.63 19.26 -47.57
N GLY A 151 -0.07 20.41 -47.92
CA GLY A 151 0.67 21.29 -47.00
C GLY A 151 2.11 20.83 -46.70
N GLY A 152 2.57 19.72 -47.26
CA GLY A 152 3.91 19.19 -47.04
C GLY A 152 4.99 19.81 -47.94
N ARG A 153 6.22 19.39 -47.67
CA ARG A 153 7.42 19.67 -48.49
C ARG A 153 7.93 18.36 -49.10
N ALA A 154 8.32 18.40 -50.37
CA ALA A 154 8.71 17.22 -51.15
C ALA A 154 10.22 17.08 -51.26
N PHE A 155 10.74 15.90 -50.89
CA PHE A 155 12.16 15.56 -50.89
C PHE A 155 12.43 14.31 -51.73
N TRP A 156 13.47 14.31 -52.56
CA TRP A 156 13.85 13.11 -53.30
C TRP A 156 14.62 12.14 -52.39
N ALA A 157 14.10 10.93 -52.20
CA ALA A 157 14.71 9.90 -51.35
C ALA A 157 15.94 9.28 -52.05
N HIS A 158 16.99 9.02 -51.27
CA HIS A 158 18.21 8.29 -51.65
C HIS A 158 18.62 8.41 -53.15
N PRO A 159 18.90 9.63 -53.67
CA PRO A 159 19.03 9.90 -55.11
C PRO A 159 20.18 9.13 -55.79
N PHE A 160 21.26 8.81 -55.08
CA PHE A 160 22.37 8.01 -55.62
C PHE A 160 22.01 6.56 -55.93
N VAL A 161 20.98 6.00 -55.28
CA VAL A 161 20.46 4.67 -55.61
C VAL A 161 19.83 4.67 -57.01
N PHE A 162 19.24 5.80 -57.41
CA PHE A 162 18.62 5.97 -58.71
C PHE A 162 19.65 6.28 -59.81
N GLU A 163 20.61 7.17 -59.54
CA GLU A 163 21.69 7.52 -60.47
C GLU A 163 23.01 7.76 -59.74
N SER A 164 23.98 6.89 -59.97
CA SER A 164 25.31 6.95 -59.35
C SER A 164 26.24 8.00 -59.98
N ASN A 165 25.96 8.46 -61.20
CA ASN A 165 26.77 9.48 -61.87
C ASN A 165 26.36 10.90 -61.46
N LEU A 166 27.25 11.61 -60.77
CA LEU A 166 27.02 12.97 -60.26
C LEU A 166 26.62 14.01 -61.34
N GLU A 167 27.18 13.95 -62.54
CA GLU A 167 26.86 14.93 -63.60
C GLU A 167 25.44 14.70 -64.15
N GLN A 168 25.03 13.44 -64.29
CA GLN A 168 23.66 13.11 -64.69
C GLN A 168 22.67 13.42 -63.59
N LEU A 169 23.05 13.16 -62.33
CA LEU A 169 22.22 13.47 -61.18
C LEU A 169 22.00 14.98 -61.01
N ASP A 170 23.02 15.81 -61.25
CA ASP A 170 22.93 17.28 -61.26
C ASP A 170 21.88 17.79 -62.27
N VAL A 171 21.84 17.21 -63.47
CA VAL A 171 20.83 17.53 -64.49
C VAL A 171 19.43 17.11 -64.03
N MET A 172 19.29 15.92 -63.44
CA MET A 172 18.00 15.41 -62.95
C MET A 172 17.47 16.22 -61.75
N ILE A 173 18.35 16.61 -60.82
CA ILE A 173 17.99 17.47 -59.69
C ILE A 173 17.51 18.84 -60.21
N GLY A 174 18.20 19.42 -61.19
CA GLY A 174 17.74 20.66 -61.83
C GLY A 174 16.37 20.53 -62.49
N GLU A 175 16.10 19.39 -63.15
CA GLU A 175 14.78 19.10 -63.74
C GLU A 175 13.68 19.02 -62.66
N LEU A 176 13.92 18.27 -61.59
CA LEU A 176 12.95 18.12 -60.49
C LEU A 176 12.77 19.42 -59.68
N GLY A 177 13.84 20.19 -59.50
CA GLY A 177 13.78 21.53 -58.91
C GLY A 177 12.84 22.45 -59.69
N SER A 178 12.90 22.41 -61.03
CA SER A 178 11.96 23.17 -61.89
C SER A 178 10.50 22.71 -61.77
N LYS A 179 10.27 21.49 -61.28
CA LYS A 179 8.94 20.90 -61.00
C LYS A 179 8.48 21.14 -59.55
N GLY A 180 9.24 21.87 -58.75
CA GLY A 180 8.88 22.27 -57.38
C GLY A 180 9.46 21.38 -56.28
N LEU A 181 10.48 20.57 -56.54
CA LEU A 181 11.17 19.82 -55.49
C LEU A 181 11.71 20.79 -54.42
N ASP A 182 11.46 20.54 -53.13
CA ASP A 182 11.93 21.40 -52.03
C ASP A 182 13.30 20.98 -51.50
N GLY A 183 13.65 19.70 -51.63
CA GLY A 183 14.88 19.16 -51.07
C GLY A 183 15.27 17.77 -51.56
N ILE A 184 16.40 17.29 -51.07
CA ILE A 184 16.91 15.93 -51.33
C ILE A 184 17.41 15.28 -50.05
N GLU A 185 17.38 13.96 -50.01
CA GLU A 185 18.04 13.17 -48.97
C GLU A 185 19.53 13.07 -49.27
N ALA A 186 20.28 14.07 -48.81
CA ALA A 186 21.74 14.11 -48.99
C ALA A 186 22.49 13.32 -47.91
N ILE A 187 21.89 13.09 -46.75
CA ILE A 187 22.49 12.38 -45.62
C ILE A 187 21.74 11.07 -45.44
N TYR A 188 22.32 9.99 -45.95
CA TYR A 188 21.69 8.67 -46.01
C TYR A 188 22.65 7.61 -45.53
N ALA A 189 22.20 6.70 -44.66
CA ALA A 189 23.09 5.77 -43.94
C ALA A 189 23.95 4.88 -44.84
N SER A 190 23.49 4.54 -46.05
CA SER A 190 24.28 3.70 -46.99
C SER A 190 25.25 4.50 -47.88
N PHE A 191 25.22 5.84 -47.85
CA PHE A 191 26.13 6.67 -48.64
C PHE A 191 27.41 6.98 -47.85
N SER A 192 28.55 6.91 -48.53
CA SER A 192 29.84 7.34 -48.01
C SER A 192 29.86 8.85 -47.71
N GLU A 193 30.74 9.29 -46.80
CA GLU A 193 30.88 10.73 -46.48
C GLU A 193 31.13 11.59 -47.72
N THR A 194 31.90 11.08 -48.69
CA THR A 194 32.16 11.75 -49.97
C THR A 194 30.90 11.91 -50.83
N GLU A 195 30.02 10.92 -50.84
CA GLU A 195 28.74 10.97 -51.53
C GLU A 195 27.80 11.98 -50.84
N GLN A 196 27.69 11.91 -49.52
CA GLN A 196 26.87 12.85 -48.75
C GLN A 196 27.30 14.31 -48.93
N LEU A 197 28.61 14.59 -48.91
CA LEU A 197 29.15 15.92 -49.18
C LEU A 197 28.88 16.40 -50.61
N SER A 198 28.93 15.48 -51.58
CA SER A 198 28.64 15.80 -52.99
C SER A 198 27.16 16.13 -53.20
N LEU A 199 26.24 15.36 -52.61
CA LEU A 199 24.80 15.66 -52.65
C LEU A 199 24.47 16.96 -51.92
N ARG A 200 25.08 17.20 -50.76
CA ARG A 200 24.89 18.46 -50.03
C ARG A 200 25.36 19.67 -50.86
N SER A 201 26.46 19.52 -51.60
CA SER A 201 26.94 20.55 -52.53
C SER A 201 25.99 20.76 -53.72
N LEU A 202 25.38 19.69 -54.25
CA LEU A 202 24.35 19.77 -55.29
C LEU A 202 23.06 20.42 -54.78
N ALA A 203 22.62 20.08 -53.56
CA ALA A 203 21.47 20.72 -52.92
C ALA A 203 21.71 22.23 -52.79
N GLN A 204 22.89 22.64 -52.31
CA GLN A 204 23.26 24.05 -52.22
C GLN A 204 23.32 24.74 -53.59
N LYS A 205 23.82 24.07 -54.63
CA LYS A 205 23.90 24.61 -55.99
C LYS A 205 22.51 24.90 -56.58
N HIS A 206 21.52 24.07 -56.27
CA HIS A 206 20.14 24.20 -56.77
C HIS A 206 19.18 24.87 -55.78
N ASP A 207 19.68 25.44 -54.68
CA ASP A 207 18.88 26.07 -53.60
C ASP A 207 17.83 25.13 -52.97
N LEU A 208 18.20 23.86 -52.83
CA LEU A 208 17.38 22.80 -52.25
C LEU A 208 17.74 22.52 -50.79
N LEU A 209 16.75 22.11 -50.01
CA LEU A 209 16.91 21.69 -48.62
C LEU A 209 17.55 20.29 -48.53
N VAL A 210 18.16 20.00 -47.37
CA VAL A 210 18.74 18.70 -47.05
C VAL A 210 17.90 18.02 -45.97
N CYS A 211 17.60 16.74 -46.15
CA CYS A 211 17.08 15.87 -45.08
C CYS A 211 18.02 14.69 -44.82
N ALA A 212 17.80 13.99 -43.70
CA ALA A 212 18.63 12.91 -43.22
C ALA A 212 17.81 11.71 -42.74
N GLY A 213 18.19 10.51 -43.16
CA GLY A 213 17.43 9.28 -42.90
C GLY A 213 18.29 8.03 -42.89
N THR A 214 17.81 7.00 -42.19
CA THR A 214 18.51 5.71 -42.08
C THR A 214 17.97 4.66 -43.04
N ASP A 215 16.73 4.83 -43.47
CA ASP A 215 15.96 3.88 -44.28
C ASP A 215 15.86 2.48 -43.65
N PHE A 216 15.52 2.48 -42.36
CA PHE A 216 15.51 1.27 -41.56
C PHE A 216 14.32 0.38 -41.89
N HIS A 217 14.60 -0.89 -42.24
CA HIS A 217 13.60 -1.92 -42.60
C HIS A 217 13.72 -3.21 -41.77
N ASP A 218 14.92 -3.76 -41.55
CA ASP A 218 15.12 -5.05 -40.86
C ASP A 218 16.32 -5.04 -39.89
N THR A 219 16.41 -6.06 -39.04
CA THR A 219 17.53 -6.23 -38.08
C THR A 219 18.66 -7.13 -38.60
N ASN A 220 18.43 -7.85 -39.71
CA ASN A 220 19.34 -8.88 -40.25
C ASN A 220 19.96 -8.50 -41.62
N GLY A 221 19.70 -7.30 -42.12
CA GLY A 221 20.19 -6.79 -43.39
C GLY A 221 21.70 -6.53 -43.41
N LYS A 222 22.24 -6.37 -44.62
CA LYS A 222 23.68 -6.25 -44.90
C LYS A 222 24.37 -5.00 -44.33
N TYR A 223 23.65 -4.12 -43.65
CA TYR A 223 24.15 -2.89 -43.03
C TYR A 223 23.58 -2.78 -41.61
N SER A 224 24.31 -3.25 -40.60
CA SER A 224 23.88 -3.14 -39.19
C SER A 224 24.11 -1.71 -38.69
N HIS A 225 23.26 -0.76 -39.05
CA HIS A 225 23.50 0.65 -38.72
C HIS A 225 22.36 1.25 -37.89
N SER A 226 22.79 2.00 -36.87
CA SER A 226 22.09 2.98 -36.04
C SER A 226 20.67 3.36 -36.49
N TYR A 227 19.71 3.34 -35.57
CA TYR A 227 18.36 3.88 -35.76
C TYR A 227 18.33 5.41 -35.95
N GLY A 228 19.40 6.15 -35.60
CA GLY A 228 19.55 7.59 -35.81
C GLY A 228 20.73 7.95 -36.71
N ILE A 229 20.66 9.12 -37.37
CA ILE A 229 21.73 9.68 -38.21
C ILE A 229 22.01 11.15 -37.85
N GLU A 230 23.28 11.56 -37.92
CA GLU A 230 23.70 12.92 -37.60
C GLU A 230 23.43 13.89 -38.76
N MET A 231 22.79 15.01 -38.46
CA MET A 231 22.51 16.10 -39.40
C MET A 231 23.12 17.41 -38.87
N LEU A 232 23.75 18.20 -39.74
CA LEU A 232 24.30 19.51 -39.34
C LEU A 232 23.19 20.45 -38.87
N ARG A 233 23.44 21.15 -37.75
CA ARG A 233 22.45 22.04 -37.13
C ARG A 233 22.00 23.19 -38.05
N GLU A 234 22.87 23.66 -38.94
CA GLU A 234 22.53 24.68 -39.96
C GLU A 234 21.45 24.16 -40.92
N ASP A 235 21.63 22.95 -41.44
CA ASP A 235 20.71 22.33 -42.39
C ASP A 235 19.37 22.03 -41.71
N TRP A 236 19.39 21.54 -40.46
CA TRP A 236 18.20 21.38 -39.63
C TRP A 236 17.43 22.70 -39.44
N THR A 237 18.14 23.79 -39.16
CA THR A 237 17.49 25.09 -38.91
C THR A 237 16.79 25.60 -40.17
N LYS A 238 17.40 25.42 -41.35
CA LYS A 238 16.78 25.74 -42.65
C LYS A 238 15.56 24.86 -42.91
N PHE A 239 15.69 23.55 -42.72
CA PHE A 239 14.62 22.57 -42.86
C PHE A 239 13.42 22.89 -41.93
N ARG A 240 13.66 23.07 -40.63
CA ARG A 240 12.65 23.44 -39.63
C ARG A 240 11.93 24.74 -39.97
N ARG A 241 12.67 25.79 -40.37
CA ARG A 241 12.06 27.08 -40.75
C ARG A 241 11.17 26.95 -41.98
N ALA A 242 11.57 26.16 -42.97
CA ALA A 242 10.75 25.88 -44.14
C ALA A 242 9.47 25.11 -43.78
N LEU A 243 9.52 24.20 -42.80
CA LEU A 243 8.34 23.51 -42.26
C LEU A 243 7.41 24.44 -41.49
N PHE A 244 7.92 25.33 -40.64
CA PHE A 244 7.09 26.28 -39.88
C PHE A 244 6.32 27.26 -40.76
N SER A 245 6.80 27.50 -41.99
CA SER A 245 6.08 28.30 -43.00
C SER A 245 4.91 27.58 -43.67
N SER A 246 4.76 26.26 -43.44
CA SER A 246 3.65 25.49 -43.99
C SER A 246 2.30 25.86 -43.34
N PRO A 247 1.18 25.78 -44.09
CA PRO A 247 -0.17 25.91 -43.55
C PRO A 247 -0.43 25.02 -42.32
N THR A 248 0.16 23.82 -42.30
CA THR A 248 0.00 22.83 -41.23
C THR A 248 0.44 23.38 -39.86
N PHE A 249 1.51 24.18 -39.82
CA PHE A 249 2.09 24.71 -38.58
C PHE A 249 1.61 26.13 -38.20
N THR A 250 0.85 26.79 -39.07
CA THR A 250 0.38 28.18 -38.91
C THR A 250 -1.11 28.31 -38.57
N ALA A 251 -1.88 27.21 -38.65
CA ALA A 251 -3.34 27.20 -38.52
C ALA A 251 -3.90 27.77 -37.20
N ASP A 252 -3.15 27.69 -36.08
CA ASP A 252 -3.59 28.21 -34.77
C ASP A 252 -3.58 29.74 -34.67
N ALA A 253 -2.78 30.45 -35.49
CA ALA A 253 -2.67 31.91 -35.41
C ALA A 253 -3.94 32.64 -35.91
N ALA A 254 -4.69 32.04 -36.84
CA ALA A 254 -5.90 32.64 -37.41
C ALA A 254 -7.18 32.47 -36.55
N ALA A 255 -7.15 31.55 -35.57
CA ALA A 255 -8.29 31.31 -34.67
C ALA A 255 -8.36 32.33 -33.51
N SER A 256 -7.24 32.98 -33.18
CA SER A 256 -7.14 33.93 -32.06
C SER A 256 -7.82 35.29 -32.34
N GLU A 257 -7.93 35.72 -33.60
CA GLU A 257 -8.60 36.99 -33.96
C GLU A 257 -10.13 36.88 -34.11
N LYS A 258 -10.69 35.67 -34.33
CA LYS A 258 -12.15 35.47 -34.44
C LYS A 258 -12.86 35.17 -33.12
N SER A 259 -12.11 34.95 -32.03
CA SER A 259 -12.66 34.55 -30.72
C SER A 259 -12.98 35.73 -29.77
N LYS A 260 -13.03 36.97 -30.27
CA LYS A 260 -13.44 38.15 -29.47
C LYS A 260 -14.90 38.59 -29.65
N THR A 261 -15.70 37.93 -30.50
CA THR A 261 -17.05 38.45 -30.84
C THR A 261 -18.21 37.47 -30.75
N THR A 262 -18.01 36.23 -30.26
CA THR A 262 -19.12 35.27 -30.19
C THR A 262 -19.13 34.48 -28.88
N ALA A 263 -19.16 35.21 -27.77
CA ALA A 263 -19.56 34.65 -26.48
C ALA A 263 -21.08 34.78 -26.32
N GLN A 264 -21.86 34.01 -27.11
CA GLN A 264 -23.27 33.71 -26.87
C GLN A 264 -23.82 32.75 -27.95
N ALA A 265 -24.58 31.75 -27.49
CA ALA A 265 -25.45 30.84 -28.24
C ALA A 265 -24.82 29.60 -28.93
N THR A 266 -24.97 28.45 -28.25
CA THR A 266 -25.47 27.15 -28.76
C THR A 266 -25.09 26.69 -30.18
N GLN A 267 -24.35 25.57 -30.31
CA GLN A 267 -24.85 24.22 -30.61
C GLN A 267 -23.71 23.23 -30.93
N GLY A 268 -24.00 21.95 -30.69
CA GLY A 268 -23.05 20.83 -30.64
C GLY A 268 -22.10 20.66 -31.82
N TYR A 269 -20.87 20.28 -31.47
CA TYR A 269 -19.96 19.62 -32.40
C TYR A 269 -19.92 18.13 -32.12
N GLN A 270 -20.00 17.39 -33.22
CA GLN A 270 -20.26 15.96 -33.31
C GLN A 270 -19.12 15.14 -32.68
N THR A 271 -19.55 14.21 -31.84
CA THR A 271 -18.75 13.11 -31.30
C THR A 271 -18.09 12.31 -32.42
N GLY A 272 -16.75 12.28 -32.44
CA GLY A 272 -15.99 11.23 -33.10
C GLY A 272 -16.48 9.88 -32.58
N LYS A 273 -16.75 8.94 -33.50
CA LYS A 273 -17.30 7.61 -33.20
C LYS A 273 -16.45 6.91 -32.14
N VAL A 274 -16.96 6.85 -30.92
CA VAL A 274 -16.50 5.94 -29.88
C VAL A 274 -16.64 4.52 -30.43
N HIS A 275 -15.55 3.75 -30.48
CA HIS A 275 -15.62 2.33 -30.77
C HIS A 275 -16.59 1.68 -29.77
N HIS A 276 -17.78 1.27 -30.25
CA HIS A 276 -18.69 0.47 -29.44
C HIS A 276 -18.00 -0.84 -29.08
N TYR A 277 -17.64 -0.96 -27.80
CA TYR A 277 -17.09 -2.16 -27.20
C TYR A 277 -18.05 -3.34 -27.45
N GLN A 278 -17.64 -4.29 -28.31
CA GLN A 278 -18.44 -5.47 -28.63
C GLN A 278 -18.40 -6.46 -27.45
N ARG A 279 -19.31 -6.24 -26.49
CA ARG A 279 -19.51 -7.01 -25.24
C ARG A 279 -19.52 -8.55 -25.42
N ARG A 280 -19.82 -9.05 -26.62
CA ARG A 280 -19.86 -10.49 -26.93
C ARG A 280 -18.49 -11.17 -26.98
N SER A 281 -17.43 -10.53 -27.50
CA SER A 281 -16.13 -11.19 -27.65
C SER A 281 -15.39 -11.35 -26.31
N PHE A 282 -15.59 -10.40 -25.39
CA PHE A 282 -15.04 -10.44 -24.04
C PHE A 282 -15.68 -11.55 -23.19
N ILE A 283 -17.01 -11.70 -23.27
CA ILE A 283 -17.74 -12.77 -22.57
C ILE A 283 -17.27 -14.15 -23.08
N LEU A 284 -17.19 -14.37 -24.39
CA LEU A 284 -16.80 -15.67 -24.94
C LEU A 284 -15.38 -16.12 -24.54
N ARG A 285 -14.42 -15.18 -24.40
CA ARG A 285 -13.04 -15.50 -23.99
C ARG A 285 -12.92 -15.95 -22.54
N ILE A 286 -13.83 -15.54 -21.67
CA ILE A 286 -13.80 -15.89 -20.23
C ILE A 286 -14.58 -17.19 -19.96
N PHE A 287 -15.70 -17.40 -20.65
CA PHE A 287 -16.59 -18.53 -20.37
C PHE A 287 -16.11 -19.87 -20.92
N LEU A 288 -15.52 -19.88 -22.12
CA LEU A 288 -15.18 -21.13 -22.82
C LEU A 288 -14.11 -21.98 -22.10
N PRO A 289 -12.97 -21.42 -21.65
CA PRO A 289 -11.95 -22.21 -20.96
C PRO A 289 -12.45 -22.75 -19.62
N THR A 290 -13.30 -21.97 -18.95
CA THR A 290 -13.80 -22.30 -17.62
C THR A 290 -14.85 -23.41 -17.65
N PHE A 291 -15.73 -23.39 -18.66
CA PHE A 291 -16.69 -24.47 -18.87
C PHE A 291 -15.99 -25.79 -19.19
N ILE A 292 -14.94 -25.74 -20.01
CA ILE A 292 -14.10 -26.91 -20.33
C ILE A 292 -13.42 -27.45 -19.06
N ALA A 293 -12.88 -26.59 -18.20
CA ALA A 293 -12.23 -27.00 -16.96
C ALA A 293 -13.20 -27.72 -15.99
N ILE A 294 -14.43 -27.20 -15.84
CA ILE A 294 -15.48 -27.84 -15.02
C ILE A 294 -15.86 -29.21 -15.59
N ALA A 295 -16.03 -29.31 -16.91
CA ALA A 295 -16.35 -30.57 -17.57
C ALA A 295 -15.24 -31.62 -17.39
N LEU A 296 -13.97 -31.20 -17.50
CA LEU A 296 -12.81 -32.07 -17.27
C LEU A 296 -12.73 -32.53 -15.81
N PHE A 297 -12.99 -31.65 -14.85
CA PHE A 297 -13.00 -32.00 -13.43
C PHE A 297 -14.09 -33.02 -13.10
N LEU A 298 -15.33 -32.79 -13.56
CA LEU A 298 -16.43 -33.73 -13.34
C LEU A 298 -16.16 -35.08 -13.99
N GLY A 299 -15.61 -35.08 -15.21
CA GLY A 299 -15.19 -36.30 -15.90
C GLY A 299 -14.10 -37.07 -15.16
N ALA A 300 -13.05 -36.39 -14.68
CA ALA A 300 -11.97 -37.02 -13.92
C ALA A 300 -12.45 -37.57 -12.57
N PHE A 301 -13.35 -36.85 -11.89
CA PHE A 301 -13.87 -37.25 -10.60
C PHE A 301 -14.69 -38.55 -10.69
N TRP A 302 -15.62 -38.63 -11.65
CA TRP A 302 -16.43 -39.83 -11.87
C TRP A 302 -15.65 -40.97 -12.51
N GLY A 303 -14.69 -40.67 -13.39
CA GLY A 303 -13.93 -41.69 -14.12
C GLY A 303 -12.79 -42.33 -13.33
N PHE A 304 -12.23 -41.62 -12.34
CA PHE A 304 -11.01 -42.08 -11.64
C PHE A 304 -11.11 -42.02 -10.11
N VAL A 305 -11.61 -40.92 -9.55
CA VAL A 305 -11.55 -40.71 -8.09
C VAL A 305 -12.55 -41.61 -7.35
N LEU A 306 -13.79 -41.70 -7.84
CA LEU A 306 -14.83 -42.51 -7.19
C LEU A 306 -14.51 -44.01 -7.23
N PRO A 307 -14.18 -44.62 -8.39
CA PRO A 307 -13.86 -46.06 -8.45
C PRO A 307 -12.63 -46.44 -7.62
N SER A 308 -11.59 -45.60 -7.63
CA SER A 308 -10.37 -45.85 -6.83
C SER A 308 -10.66 -45.84 -5.33
N PHE A 309 -11.62 -45.03 -4.88
CA PHE A 309 -12.00 -44.95 -3.48
C PHE A 309 -12.76 -46.19 -3.02
N GLU A 310 -13.69 -46.70 -3.83
CA GLU A 310 -14.42 -47.95 -3.58
C GLU A 310 -13.48 -49.15 -3.42
N GLU A 311 -12.53 -49.32 -4.36
CA GLU A 311 -11.53 -50.38 -4.33
C GLU A 311 -10.66 -50.32 -3.06
N THR A 312 -10.17 -49.11 -2.72
CA THR A 312 -9.32 -48.90 -1.54
C THR A 312 -10.03 -49.24 -0.23
N LEU A 313 -11.33 -48.93 -0.11
CA LEU A 313 -12.10 -49.23 1.10
C LEU A 313 -12.33 -50.73 1.30
N LEU A 314 -12.63 -51.46 0.22
CA LEU A 314 -12.78 -52.91 0.25
C LEU A 314 -11.46 -53.59 0.65
N GLU A 315 -10.33 -53.15 0.09
CA GLU A 315 -9.00 -53.66 0.45
C GLU A 315 -8.68 -53.44 1.93
N ARG A 316 -8.98 -52.26 2.48
CA ARG A 316 -8.79 -51.97 3.91
C ARG A 316 -9.62 -52.90 4.81
N LYS A 317 -10.88 -53.15 4.44
CA LYS A 317 -11.76 -54.06 5.21
C LYS A 317 -11.26 -55.52 5.14
N ARG A 318 -10.72 -55.94 3.99
CA ARG A 318 -10.04 -57.25 3.85
C ARG A 318 -8.84 -57.35 4.78
N GLU A 319 -7.95 -56.36 4.77
CA GLU A 319 -6.78 -56.32 5.65
C GLU A 319 -7.17 -56.38 7.13
N MET A 320 -8.23 -55.68 7.53
CA MET A 320 -8.74 -55.73 8.91
C MET A 320 -9.14 -57.16 9.33
N ILE A 321 -9.92 -57.89 8.54
CA ILE A 321 -10.34 -59.26 8.92
C ILE A 321 -9.17 -60.25 8.91
N ARG A 322 -8.15 -60.03 8.08
CA ARG A 322 -6.90 -60.80 8.13
C ARG A 322 -6.18 -60.59 9.46
N GLU A 323 -5.98 -59.35 9.88
CA GLU A 323 -5.31 -59.05 11.16
C GLU A 323 -6.10 -59.52 12.39
N LEU A 324 -7.44 -59.43 12.34
CA LEU A 324 -8.31 -59.98 13.37
C LEU A 324 -8.18 -61.52 13.46
N THR A 325 -8.14 -62.19 12.31
CA THR A 325 -7.92 -63.65 12.25
C THR A 325 -6.53 -64.02 12.77
N ASN A 326 -5.49 -63.24 12.45
CA ASN A 326 -4.13 -63.44 12.98
C ASN A 326 -4.09 -63.28 14.51
N SER A 327 -4.87 -62.35 15.05
CA SER A 327 -5.00 -62.14 16.50
C SER A 327 -5.66 -63.36 17.18
N ALA A 328 -6.74 -63.87 16.60
CA ALA A 328 -7.40 -65.07 17.11
C ALA A 328 -6.53 -66.34 16.95
N TRP A 329 -5.78 -66.44 15.85
CA TRP A 329 -4.78 -67.50 15.63
C TRP A 329 -3.66 -67.46 16.69
N SER A 330 -3.22 -66.26 17.08
CA SER A 330 -2.22 -66.06 18.13
C SER A 330 -2.71 -66.54 19.51
N ILE A 331 -4.02 -66.42 19.78
CA ILE A 331 -4.64 -67.00 20.99
C ILE A 331 -4.54 -68.53 20.95
N LEU A 332 -4.85 -69.18 19.81
CA LEU A 332 -4.66 -70.63 19.65
C LEU A 332 -3.19 -71.04 19.88
N SER A 333 -2.26 -70.28 19.30
CA SER A 333 -0.82 -70.49 19.43
C SER A 333 -0.33 -70.41 20.89
N SER A 334 -0.88 -69.48 21.67
CA SER A 334 -0.55 -69.34 23.09
C SER A 334 -0.95 -70.59 23.90
N TYR A 335 -2.17 -71.08 23.73
CA TYR A 335 -2.64 -72.29 24.43
C TYR A 335 -1.93 -73.56 23.96
N GLN A 336 -1.54 -73.62 22.68
CA GLN A 336 -0.74 -74.71 22.16
C GLN A 336 0.68 -74.73 22.74
N ARG A 337 1.26 -73.56 23.05
CA ARG A 337 2.54 -73.47 23.77
C ARG A 337 2.41 -73.98 25.20
N ASP A 338 1.30 -73.68 25.89
CA ASP A 338 1.02 -74.22 27.22
C ASP A 338 0.81 -75.75 27.20
N GLU A 339 0.22 -76.30 26.12
CA GLU A 339 0.18 -77.75 25.85
C GLU A 339 1.60 -78.32 25.71
N GLN A 340 2.44 -77.73 24.87
CA GLN A 340 3.82 -78.20 24.63
C GLN A 340 4.70 -78.15 25.89
N ASN A 341 4.50 -77.15 26.73
CA ASN A 341 5.21 -76.97 27.99
C ASN A 341 4.68 -77.89 29.11
N GLY A 342 3.62 -78.68 28.85
CA GLY A 342 3.00 -79.58 29.82
C GLY A 342 2.19 -78.87 30.91
N VAL A 343 1.90 -77.57 30.76
CA VAL A 343 1.07 -76.78 31.68
C VAL A 343 -0.39 -77.20 31.57
N LEU A 344 -0.84 -77.48 30.35
CA LEU A 344 -2.20 -77.94 30.04
C LEU A 344 -2.14 -79.25 29.26
N THR A 345 -3.12 -80.13 29.45
CA THR A 345 -3.33 -81.22 28.50
C THR A 345 -3.91 -80.67 27.20
N ARG A 346 -3.67 -81.33 26.06
CA ARG A 346 -4.23 -80.94 24.75
C ARG A 346 -5.73 -80.64 24.82
N LYS A 347 -6.50 -81.48 25.51
CA LYS A 347 -7.94 -81.31 25.68
C LYS A 347 -8.27 -80.03 26.46
N GLN A 348 -7.59 -79.77 27.58
CA GLN A 348 -7.79 -78.56 28.36
C GLN A 348 -7.38 -77.28 27.60
N ALA A 349 -6.26 -77.32 26.86
CA ALA A 349 -5.80 -76.22 26.03
C ALA A 349 -6.81 -75.89 24.92
N GLN A 350 -7.36 -76.91 24.26
CA GLN A 350 -8.40 -76.78 23.24
C GLN A 350 -9.72 -76.22 23.82
N GLU A 351 -10.19 -76.73 24.96
CA GLU A 351 -11.42 -76.25 25.62
C GLU A 351 -11.31 -74.77 26.05
N LEU A 352 -10.17 -74.37 26.62
CA LEU A 352 -9.93 -72.97 27.02
C LEU A 352 -9.79 -72.02 25.83
N ALA A 353 -9.13 -72.47 24.75
CA ALA A 353 -9.00 -71.70 23.53
C ALA A 353 -10.37 -71.46 22.86
N ILE A 354 -11.20 -72.51 22.78
CA ILE A 354 -12.58 -72.43 22.30
C ILE A 354 -13.38 -71.41 23.12
N ALA A 355 -13.41 -71.57 24.44
CA ALA A 355 -14.17 -70.68 25.33
C ALA A 355 -13.71 -69.22 25.20
N ARG A 356 -12.41 -68.97 24.99
CA ARG A 356 -11.89 -67.62 24.79
C ARG A 356 -12.35 -67.02 23.47
N ILE A 357 -12.20 -67.76 22.37
CA ILE A 357 -12.51 -67.27 21.02
C ILE A 357 -14.03 -67.11 20.82
N GLU A 358 -14.84 -67.99 21.41
CA GLU A 358 -16.31 -67.94 21.34
C GLU A 358 -16.88 -66.62 21.89
N THR A 359 -16.21 -65.98 22.85
CA THR A 359 -16.64 -64.70 23.44
C THR A 359 -16.18 -63.47 22.65
N LEU A 360 -15.26 -63.61 21.70
CA LEU A 360 -14.74 -62.46 20.94
C LEU A 360 -15.79 -61.92 19.97
N ARG A 361 -16.09 -60.63 20.11
CA ARG A 361 -16.96 -59.89 19.20
C ARG A 361 -16.29 -58.62 18.73
N TYR A 362 -16.60 -58.20 17.52
CA TYR A 362 -16.13 -56.94 16.95
C TYR A 362 -17.19 -56.31 16.04
N GLY A 363 -16.83 -55.22 15.37
CA GLY A 363 -17.73 -54.45 14.50
C GLY A 363 -18.60 -53.46 15.27
N PRO A 364 -19.28 -52.54 14.55
CA PRO A 364 -20.01 -51.41 15.15
C PRO A 364 -21.16 -51.82 16.07
N GLU A 365 -21.79 -52.98 15.81
CA GLU A 365 -22.85 -53.54 16.66
C GLU A 365 -22.32 -54.51 17.74
N GLY A 366 -21.02 -54.80 17.75
CA GLY A 366 -20.44 -55.81 18.64
C GLY A 366 -20.98 -57.23 18.39
N LYS A 367 -21.33 -57.53 17.14
CA LYS A 367 -22.01 -58.77 16.74
C LYS A 367 -21.18 -59.65 15.80
N ASP A 368 -20.14 -59.13 15.16
CA ASP A 368 -19.27 -59.92 14.29
C ASP A 368 -18.43 -60.90 15.12
N TYR A 369 -18.08 -62.04 14.55
CA TYR A 369 -17.70 -63.21 15.32
C TYR A 369 -16.71 -64.11 14.59
N PHE A 370 -15.96 -64.90 15.37
CA PHE A 370 -15.05 -65.93 14.88
C PHE A 370 -15.70 -67.32 14.99
N TRP A 371 -15.34 -68.22 14.08
CA TRP A 371 -15.69 -69.64 14.17
C TRP A 371 -14.45 -70.52 13.96
N ILE A 372 -14.54 -71.76 14.42
CA ILE A 372 -13.49 -72.78 14.28
C ILE A 372 -14.12 -74.05 13.72
N GLN A 373 -13.51 -74.60 12.67
CA GLN A 373 -13.77 -75.94 12.16
C GLN A 373 -12.48 -76.77 12.15
N ASP A 374 -12.55 -78.04 11.79
CA ASP A 374 -11.37 -78.85 11.46
C ASP A 374 -11.18 -79.06 9.94
N MET A 375 -10.13 -79.80 9.57
CA MET A 375 -9.82 -80.17 8.18
C MET A 375 -10.76 -81.24 7.60
N GLN A 376 -11.57 -81.92 8.41
CA GLN A 376 -12.56 -82.93 8.00
C GLN A 376 -13.96 -82.35 8.24
N PRO A 377 -14.30 -81.30 7.47
CA PRO A 377 -15.07 -80.11 7.84
C PRO A 377 -16.13 -80.34 8.90
N ARG A 378 -15.69 -80.48 10.14
CA ARG A 378 -16.52 -80.60 11.33
C ARG A 378 -16.49 -79.27 12.07
N MET A 379 -17.65 -78.78 12.51
CA MET A 379 -17.65 -77.55 13.31
C MET A 379 -17.07 -77.85 14.69
N ILE A 380 -16.06 -77.09 15.11
CA ILE A 380 -15.50 -77.15 16.46
C ILE A 380 -16.21 -76.14 17.35
N MET A 381 -16.40 -74.91 16.87
CA MET A 381 -17.12 -73.86 17.58
C MET A 381 -17.71 -72.83 16.61
N HIS A 382 -19.00 -72.58 16.72
CA HIS A 382 -19.68 -71.43 16.13
C HIS A 382 -20.55 -70.74 17.19
N PRO A 383 -20.41 -69.42 17.41
CA PRO A 383 -21.04 -68.75 18.55
C PRO A 383 -22.55 -68.57 18.43
N TYR A 384 -23.08 -68.40 17.21
CA TYR A 384 -24.52 -68.24 16.96
C TYR A 384 -25.23 -69.50 16.45
N ARG A 385 -24.47 -70.55 16.13
CA ARG A 385 -24.97 -71.81 15.54
C ARG A 385 -24.39 -72.98 16.30
N SER A 386 -24.65 -72.99 17.60
CA SER A 386 -24.19 -74.05 18.49
C SER A 386 -24.80 -75.41 18.12
N ASP A 387 -25.90 -75.43 17.37
CA ASP A 387 -26.48 -76.63 16.74
C ASP A 387 -25.53 -77.31 15.75
N LEU A 388 -24.59 -76.57 15.15
CA LEU A 388 -23.58 -77.12 14.24
C LEU A 388 -22.38 -77.71 14.99
N ASN A 389 -22.12 -77.32 16.24
CA ASN A 389 -20.92 -77.74 16.97
C ASN A 389 -20.86 -79.27 17.11
N GLY A 390 -19.77 -79.88 16.64
CA GLY A 390 -19.58 -81.33 16.62
C GLY A 390 -20.26 -82.07 15.46
N GLN A 391 -20.98 -81.39 14.57
CA GLN A 391 -21.60 -81.97 13.37
C GLN A 391 -20.64 -81.99 12.18
N ASP A 392 -20.84 -82.97 11.30
CA ASP A 392 -20.17 -83.07 9.99
C ASP A 392 -20.84 -82.13 8.98
N LEU A 393 -20.06 -81.27 8.33
CA LEU A 393 -20.54 -80.22 7.42
C LEU A 393 -20.29 -80.55 5.93
N LEU A 394 -19.89 -81.78 5.57
CA LEU A 394 -19.56 -82.16 4.18
C LEU A 394 -20.68 -81.89 3.16
N ASN A 395 -21.94 -81.97 3.59
CA ASN A 395 -23.12 -81.78 2.74
C ASN A 395 -23.80 -80.41 2.93
N LEU A 396 -23.25 -79.53 3.77
CA LEU A 396 -23.84 -78.23 4.05
C LEU A 396 -23.39 -77.22 2.97
N SER A 397 -24.36 -76.71 2.20
CA SER A 397 -24.13 -75.72 1.15
C SER A 397 -24.84 -74.41 1.43
N ASP A 398 -24.30 -73.31 0.91
CA ASP A 398 -25.00 -72.03 0.85
C ASP A 398 -26.17 -72.08 -0.18
N PRO A 399 -27.04 -71.06 -0.23
CA PRO A 399 -28.10 -70.95 -1.24
C PRO A 399 -27.62 -70.94 -2.70
N ARG A 400 -26.34 -70.65 -2.95
CA ARG A 400 -25.70 -70.68 -4.27
C ARG A 400 -25.18 -72.08 -4.62
N GLY A 401 -25.31 -73.05 -3.71
CA GLY A 401 -24.83 -74.42 -3.87
C GLY A 401 -23.36 -74.63 -3.52
N VAL A 402 -22.69 -73.61 -2.96
CA VAL A 402 -21.28 -73.69 -2.55
C VAL A 402 -21.19 -74.45 -1.24
N ARG A 403 -20.40 -75.52 -1.19
CA ARG A 403 -20.11 -76.27 0.05
C ARG A 403 -19.04 -75.55 0.86
N ILE A 404 -19.45 -74.47 1.51
CA ILE A 404 -18.55 -73.46 2.08
C ILE A 404 -17.47 -74.03 3.01
N PHE A 405 -17.82 -74.94 3.92
CA PHE A 405 -16.88 -75.48 4.91
C PHE A 405 -15.88 -76.47 4.28
N VAL A 406 -16.27 -77.12 3.17
CA VAL A 406 -15.36 -77.94 2.34
C VAL A 406 -14.39 -77.03 1.59
N GLU A 407 -14.88 -75.92 1.03
CA GLU A 407 -14.04 -74.95 0.34
C GLU A 407 -13.05 -74.26 1.29
N PHE A 408 -13.43 -73.99 2.55
CA PHE A 408 -12.50 -73.48 3.57
C PHE A 408 -11.36 -74.47 3.83
N ALA A 409 -11.68 -75.76 3.96
CA ALA A 409 -10.69 -76.82 4.16
C ALA A 409 -9.78 -76.98 2.94
N ASN A 410 -10.34 -76.98 1.73
CA ASN A 410 -9.58 -77.04 0.48
C ASN A 410 -8.64 -75.83 0.32
N LEU A 411 -9.13 -74.63 0.63
CA LEU A 411 -8.36 -73.39 0.54
C LEU A 411 -7.16 -73.42 1.52
N VAL A 412 -7.41 -73.75 2.78
CA VAL A 412 -6.34 -73.88 3.78
C VAL A 412 -5.38 -75.02 3.44
N GLN A 413 -5.85 -76.13 2.87
CA GLN A 413 -4.99 -77.21 2.43
C GLN A 413 -4.07 -76.81 1.27
N ARG A 414 -4.57 -75.98 0.35
CA ARG A 414 -3.82 -75.53 -0.84
C ARG A 414 -2.86 -74.38 -0.52
N GLU A 415 -3.32 -73.38 0.23
CA GLU A 415 -2.65 -72.08 0.39
C GLU A 415 -2.32 -71.73 1.85
N GLY A 416 -2.82 -72.49 2.83
CA GLY A 416 -2.63 -72.24 4.26
C GLY A 416 -3.58 -71.19 4.85
N GLU A 417 -3.91 -70.15 4.08
CA GLU A 417 -4.86 -69.10 4.41
C GLU A 417 -5.41 -68.44 3.15
N GLY A 418 -6.53 -67.72 3.24
CA GLY A 418 -7.08 -67.01 2.08
C GLY A 418 -8.47 -66.42 2.30
N TYR A 419 -8.94 -65.65 1.30
CA TYR A 419 -10.28 -65.06 1.27
C TYR A 419 -11.24 -65.92 0.44
N ILE A 420 -12.51 -65.93 0.85
CA ILE A 420 -13.57 -66.65 0.15
C ILE A 420 -14.92 -65.95 0.33
N ASP A 421 -15.66 -65.83 -0.77
CA ASP A 421 -17.01 -65.27 -0.79
C ASP A 421 -18.07 -66.38 -0.73
N TYR A 422 -19.11 -66.17 0.07
CA TYR A 422 -20.24 -67.08 0.25
C TYR A 422 -21.46 -66.34 0.78
N VAL A 423 -22.63 -66.97 0.70
CA VAL A 423 -23.83 -66.43 1.36
C VAL A 423 -24.00 -67.08 2.71
N TRP A 424 -24.19 -66.28 3.76
CA TRP A 424 -24.36 -66.78 5.12
C TRP A 424 -25.42 -66.00 5.88
N GLN A 425 -25.88 -66.58 6.99
CA GLN A 425 -26.80 -65.89 7.88
C GLN A 425 -26.20 -64.58 8.40
N TRP A 426 -27.06 -63.59 8.57
CA TRP A 426 -26.71 -62.28 9.08
C TRP A 426 -26.47 -62.33 10.59
N LYS A 427 -25.20 -62.41 10.98
CA LYS A 427 -24.79 -62.31 12.40
C LYS A 427 -25.58 -63.31 13.26
N ASP A 428 -26.46 -62.82 14.13
CA ASP A 428 -27.32 -63.58 15.05
C ASP A 428 -28.70 -63.96 14.47
N ASP A 429 -29.05 -63.49 13.27
CA ASP A 429 -30.32 -63.78 12.59
C ASP A 429 -30.17 -64.89 11.53
N PRO A 430 -30.64 -66.12 11.82
CA PRO A 430 -30.54 -67.25 10.88
C PRO A 430 -31.50 -67.17 9.69
N GLN A 431 -32.49 -66.27 9.68
CA GLN A 431 -33.46 -66.15 8.59
C GLN A 431 -33.03 -65.17 7.49
N ARG A 432 -32.12 -64.25 7.81
CA ARG A 432 -31.58 -63.27 6.87
C ARG A 432 -30.27 -63.78 6.29
N LEU A 433 -30.23 -64.03 4.98
CA LEU A 433 -29.05 -64.54 4.27
C LEU A 433 -28.44 -63.43 3.42
N GLU A 434 -27.14 -63.19 3.60
CA GLU A 434 -26.44 -62.04 3.02
C GLU A 434 -25.07 -62.49 2.45
N PRO A 435 -24.59 -61.86 1.37
CA PRO A 435 -23.24 -62.09 0.85
C PRO A 435 -22.18 -61.70 1.89
N LYS A 436 -21.27 -62.63 2.16
CA LYS A 436 -20.21 -62.50 3.15
C LYS A 436 -18.88 -62.92 2.52
N GLU A 437 -17.85 -62.12 2.73
CA GLU A 437 -16.48 -62.51 2.41
C GLU A 437 -15.73 -62.75 3.72
N SER A 438 -15.02 -63.87 3.80
CA SER A 438 -14.26 -64.21 4.99
C SER A 438 -12.83 -64.55 4.68
N PHE A 439 -11.97 -64.26 5.65
CA PHE A 439 -10.61 -64.73 5.69
C PHE A 439 -10.53 -65.94 6.61
N VAL A 440 -9.93 -67.03 6.12
CA VAL A 440 -9.72 -68.27 6.88
C VAL A 440 -8.25 -68.61 6.95
N LYS A 441 -7.82 -69.18 8.07
CA LYS A 441 -6.43 -69.56 8.32
C LYS A 441 -6.32 -70.89 9.04
N GLY A 442 -5.41 -71.74 8.57
CA GLY A 442 -5.11 -73.02 9.19
C GLY A 442 -4.27 -72.91 10.46
N PHE A 443 -4.60 -73.74 11.45
CA PHE A 443 -3.82 -73.99 12.65
C PHE A 443 -3.42 -75.47 12.69
N ALA A 444 -2.30 -75.76 12.01
CA ALA A 444 -1.80 -77.13 11.81
C ALA A 444 -1.63 -77.98 13.08
N PRO A 445 -1.19 -77.46 14.26
CA PRO A 445 -0.98 -78.30 15.45
C PRO A 445 -2.24 -79.05 15.92
N TRP A 446 -3.41 -78.45 15.72
CA TRP A 446 -4.71 -79.05 16.08
C TRP A 446 -5.52 -79.49 14.87
N GLY A 447 -5.05 -79.23 13.64
CA GLY A 447 -5.82 -79.45 12.42
C GLY A 447 -7.08 -78.61 12.37
N TRP A 448 -7.06 -77.42 12.97
CA TRP A 448 -8.18 -76.50 13.03
C TRP A 448 -8.06 -75.41 11.96
N ILE A 449 -9.18 -74.84 11.58
CA ILE A 449 -9.29 -73.68 10.71
C ILE A 449 -10.09 -72.64 11.48
N ILE A 450 -9.54 -71.44 11.59
CA ILE A 450 -10.22 -70.30 12.18
C ILE A 450 -10.56 -69.29 11.10
N GLY A 451 -11.74 -68.70 11.18
CA GLY A 451 -12.18 -67.70 10.22
C GLY A 451 -12.98 -66.58 10.84
N THR A 452 -12.99 -65.45 10.14
CA THR A 452 -13.87 -64.32 10.38
C THR A 452 -14.16 -63.59 9.06
N GLY A 453 -15.21 -62.77 9.01
CA GLY A 453 -15.58 -62.10 7.75
C GLY A 453 -16.35 -60.80 7.90
N ILE A 454 -16.60 -60.17 6.75
CA ILE A 454 -17.40 -58.96 6.57
C ILE A 454 -18.57 -59.25 5.62
N TYR A 455 -19.69 -58.59 5.84
CA TYR A 455 -20.82 -58.65 4.91
C TYR A 455 -20.64 -57.60 3.82
N ILE A 456 -20.73 -58.02 2.57
CA ILE A 456 -20.45 -57.17 1.41
C ILE A 456 -21.48 -56.04 1.32
N ASP A 457 -22.74 -56.31 1.66
CA ASP A 457 -23.79 -55.29 1.62
C ASP A 457 -23.68 -54.23 2.72
N ASP A 458 -23.10 -54.55 3.90
CA ASP A 458 -22.75 -53.54 4.91
C ASP A 458 -21.70 -52.58 4.35
N VAL A 459 -20.68 -53.12 3.67
CA VAL A 459 -19.61 -52.31 3.08
C VAL A 459 -20.14 -51.47 1.91
N ASN A 460 -20.98 -52.03 1.06
CA ASN A 460 -21.61 -51.30 -0.06
C ASN A 460 -22.52 -50.16 0.44
N GLN A 461 -23.24 -50.35 1.55
CA GLN A 461 -24.06 -49.29 2.14
C GLN A 461 -23.20 -48.17 2.74
N GLU A 462 -22.11 -48.51 3.43
CA GLU A 462 -21.12 -47.51 3.90
C GLU A 462 -20.54 -46.71 2.73
N ILE A 463 -20.16 -47.41 1.66
CA ILE A 463 -19.65 -46.82 0.42
C ILE A 463 -20.69 -45.86 -0.19
N ALA A 464 -21.94 -46.30 -0.40
CA ALA A 464 -22.98 -45.48 -1.02
C ALA A 464 -23.30 -44.19 -0.23
N LEU A 465 -23.25 -44.24 1.11
CA LEU A 465 -23.42 -43.05 1.96
C LEU A 465 -22.27 -42.05 1.77
N ILE A 466 -21.04 -42.56 1.68
CA ILE A 466 -19.84 -41.74 1.48
C ILE A 466 -19.81 -41.20 0.05
N GLU A 467 -20.09 -42.02 -0.96
CA GLU A 467 -20.21 -41.60 -2.37
C GLU A 467 -21.24 -40.50 -2.54
N ARG A 468 -22.41 -40.62 -1.92
CA ARG A 468 -23.45 -39.58 -1.97
C ARG A 468 -22.98 -38.28 -1.32
N SER A 469 -22.25 -38.36 -0.21
CA SER A 469 -21.65 -37.19 0.44
C SER A 469 -20.59 -36.54 -0.45
N LEU A 470 -19.68 -37.34 -1.03
CA LEU A 470 -18.63 -36.88 -1.94
C LEU A 470 -19.21 -36.26 -3.22
N THR A 471 -20.25 -36.87 -3.79
CA THR A 471 -20.95 -36.37 -4.97
C THR A 471 -21.67 -35.05 -4.68
N ASN A 472 -22.41 -34.97 -3.57
CA ASN A 472 -23.08 -33.74 -3.16
C ASN A 472 -22.07 -32.61 -2.87
N THR A 473 -20.95 -32.93 -2.24
CA THR A 473 -19.89 -31.98 -1.94
C THR A 473 -19.22 -31.49 -3.24
N SER A 474 -18.95 -32.38 -4.18
CA SER A 474 -18.39 -32.05 -5.49
C SER A 474 -19.33 -31.17 -6.33
N LEU A 475 -20.64 -31.47 -6.31
CA LEU A 475 -21.67 -30.63 -6.93
C LEU A 475 -21.79 -29.26 -6.26
N ALA A 476 -21.71 -29.19 -4.93
CA ALA A 476 -21.74 -27.94 -4.18
C ALA A 476 -20.51 -27.06 -4.49
N ILE A 477 -19.32 -27.67 -4.58
CA ILE A 477 -18.08 -26.98 -4.98
C ILE A 477 -18.21 -26.46 -6.42
N SER A 478 -18.70 -27.30 -7.35
CA SER A 478 -18.91 -26.92 -8.75
C SER A 478 -19.91 -25.77 -8.88
N GLY A 479 -21.02 -25.82 -8.13
CA GLY A 479 -22.00 -24.73 -8.05
C GLY A 479 -21.41 -23.45 -7.47
N ALA A 480 -20.62 -23.54 -6.40
CA ALA A 480 -19.94 -22.39 -5.81
C ALA A 480 -18.94 -21.74 -6.79
N ILE A 481 -18.22 -22.54 -7.59
CA ILE A 481 -17.33 -22.04 -8.65
C ILE A 481 -18.13 -21.28 -9.70
N VAL A 482 -19.26 -21.82 -10.17
CA VAL A 482 -20.13 -21.13 -11.15
C VAL A 482 -20.64 -19.80 -10.61
N VAL A 483 -21.07 -19.74 -9.35
CA VAL A 483 -21.53 -18.50 -8.70
C VAL A 483 -20.38 -17.49 -8.56
N LEU A 484 -19.19 -17.94 -8.17
CA LEU A 484 -18.00 -17.09 -8.09
C LEU A 484 -17.63 -16.49 -9.45
N LEU A 485 -17.73 -17.27 -10.52
CA LEU A 485 -17.46 -16.79 -11.88
C LEU A 485 -18.49 -15.78 -12.36
N LEU A 486 -19.76 -15.99 -12.05
CA LEU A 486 -20.82 -15.00 -12.30
C LEU A 486 -20.57 -13.70 -11.51
N PHE A 487 -20.09 -13.81 -10.28
CA PHE A 487 -19.70 -12.66 -9.46
C PHE A 487 -18.50 -11.91 -10.04
N VAL A 488 -17.44 -12.62 -10.46
CA VAL A 488 -16.27 -12.02 -11.11
C VAL A 488 -16.68 -11.32 -12.42
N LEU A 489 -17.59 -11.89 -13.18
CA LEU A 489 -18.13 -11.25 -14.39
C LEU A 489 -18.85 -9.95 -14.06
N GLN A 490 -19.72 -9.95 -13.04
CA GLN A 490 -20.41 -8.75 -12.59
C GLN A 490 -19.41 -7.70 -12.10
N GLN A 491 -18.39 -8.10 -11.35
CA GLN A 491 -17.34 -7.19 -10.90
C GLN A 491 -16.51 -6.63 -12.06
N SER A 492 -16.10 -7.46 -13.01
CA SER A 492 -15.34 -7.00 -14.18
C SER A 492 -16.15 -5.97 -15.00
N LEU A 493 -17.45 -6.20 -15.17
CA LEU A 493 -18.34 -5.24 -15.82
C LEU A 493 -18.53 -3.95 -15.00
N ARG A 494 -18.52 -4.04 -13.66
CA ARG A 494 -18.64 -2.89 -12.76
C ARG A 494 -17.34 -2.07 -12.72
N ILE A 495 -16.18 -2.73 -12.63
CA ILE A 495 -14.86 -2.09 -12.65
C ILE A 495 -14.67 -1.35 -13.96
N GLU A 496 -15.07 -1.93 -15.10
CA GLU A 496 -14.96 -1.23 -16.39
C GLU A 496 -15.85 0.03 -16.42
N LYS A 497 -16.99 0.01 -15.73
CA LYS A 497 -17.86 1.19 -15.59
C LYS A 497 -17.24 2.24 -14.65
N GLU A 498 -16.74 1.84 -13.50
CA GLU A 498 -16.09 2.74 -12.52
C GLU A 498 -14.79 3.34 -13.07
N ARG A 499 -14.02 2.58 -13.87
CA ARG A 499 -12.84 3.08 -14.60
C ARG A 499 -13.23 4.21 -15.57
N GLN A 500 -14.36 4.06 -16.26
CA GLN A 500 -14.84 5.10 -17.18
C GLN A 500 -15.17 6.39 -16.41
N GLU A 501 -15.82 6.27 -15.24
CA GLU A 501 -16.14 7.40 -14.37
C GLU A 501 -14.88 8.10 -13.81
N VAL A 502 -13.84 7.35 -13.41
CA VAL A 502 -12.56 7.93 -12.95
C VAL A 502 -11.81 8.66 -14.08
N VAL A 503 -11.87 8.14 -15.30
CA VAL A 503 -11.29 8.82 -16.47
C VAL A 503 -12.00 10.14 -16.75
N ASP A 504 -13.33 10.18 -16.54
CA ASP A 504 -14.13 11.38 -16.71
C ASP A 504 -13.86 12.41 -15.59
N ASP A 505 -13.69 11.99 -14.33
CA ASP A 505 -13.34 12.87 -13.20
C ASP A 505 -11.91 13.44 -13.30
N LEU A 506 -10.95 12.61 -13.76
CA LEU A 506 -9.56 13.06 -13.97
C LEU A 506 -9.49 14.13 -15.06
N ARG A 507 -10.35 14.02 -16.08
CA ARG A 507 -10.49 15.03 -17.13
C ARG A 507 -11.00 16.35 -16.56
N GLU A 508 -12.01 16.33 -15.69
CA GLU A 508 -12.54 17.54 -15.04
C GLU A 508 -11.50 18.24 -14.15
N SER A 509 -10.72 17.48 -13.37
CA SER A 509 -9.66 18.05 -12.52
C SER A 509 -8.50 18.63 -13.34
N THR A 510 -8.14 17.97 -14.45
CA THR A 510 -7.07 18.46 -15.35
C THR A 510 -7.50 19.76 -16.03
N GLU A 511 -8.77 19.88 -16.43
CA GLU A 511 -9.35 21.10 -17.01
C GLU A 511 -9.38 22.27 -16.01
N ARG A 512 -9.63 22.03 -14.70
CA ARG A 512 -9.55 23.07 -13.66
C ARG A 512 -8.13 23.59 -13.41
N TYR A 513 -7.13 22.71 -13.36
CA TYR A 513 -5.73 23.11 -13.19
C TYR A 513 -5.21 23.87 -14.42
N HIS A 514 -5.57 23.45 -15.63
CA HIS A 514 -5.23 24.14 -16.87
C HIS A 514 -5.80 25.57 -16.88
N SER A 515 -7.04 25.75 -16.42
CA SER A 515 -7.71 27.06 -16.32
C SER A 515 -7.02 28.04 -15.36
N LEU A 516 -6.35 27.56 -14.30
CA LEU A 516 -5.63 28.41 -13.34
C LEU A 516 -4.28 28.90 -13.87
N VAL A 517 -3.55 28.05 -14.62
CA VAL A 517 -2.26 28.40 -15.24
C VAL A 517 -2.45 29.30 -16.46
N GLU A 518 -3.55 29.13 -17.20
CA GLU A 518 -3.90 30.01 -18.31
C GLU A 518 -4.36 31.42 -17.86
N ALA A 519 -4.81 31.57 -16.61
CA ALA A 519 -5.23 32.85 -16.04
C ALA A 519 -4.08 33.73 -15.51
N THR A 520 -2.84 33.23 -15.48
CA THR A 520 -1.69 34.00 -14.98
C THR A 520 -1.21 35.05 -15.99
N THR A 521 -0.95 36.27 -15.52
CA THR A 521 -0.44 37.38 -16.35
C THR A 521 1.03 37.27 -16.73
N GLU A 522 1.76 36.28 -16.21
CA GLU A 522 3.18 36.05 -16.51
C GLU A 522 3.33 34.95 -17.57
N GLY A 523 4.32 35.08 -18.45
CA GLY A 523 4.63 34.03 -19.42
C GLY A 523 5.31 32.87 -18.70
N THR A 524 4.76 31.65 -18.81
CA THR A 524 5.34 30.46 -18.18
C THR A 524 5.78 29.49 -19.27
N LEU A 525 7.04 29.04 -19.20
CA LEU A 525 7.65 28.04 -20.08
C LEU A 525 8.25 26.90 -19.25
N LEU A 526 7.89 25.66 -19.59
CA LEU A 526 8.47 24.44 -19.06
C LEU A 526 9.54 23.92 -20.02
N VAL A 527 10.78 23.80 -19.55
CA VAL A 527 11.90 23.25 -20.32
C VAL A 527 12.38 21.98 -19.65
N LEU A 528 12.48 20.88 -20.40
CA LEU A 528 13.07 19.61 -19.96
C LEU A 528 14.16 19.21 -20.96
N ASP A 529 15.37 18.90 -20.49
CA ASP A 529 16.53 18.53 -21.33
C ASP A 529 16.79 19.52 -22.49
N ASP A 530 16.83 20.83 -22.19
CA ASP A 530 16.94 21.95 -23.13
C ASP A 530 15.77 22.13 -24.12
N ARG A 531 14.69 21.35 -24.01
CA ARG A 531 13.53 21.39 -24.91
C ARG A 531 12.32 22.05 -24.29
N CYS A 532 11.64 22.88 -25.09
CA CYS A 532 10.40 23.52 -24.70
C CYS A 532 9.25 22.50 -24.73
N ARG A 533 8.65 22.19 -23.58
CA ARG A 533 7.60 21.16 -23.44
C ARG A 533 6.20 21.74 -23.28
N TYR A 534 6.10 22.89 -22.65
CA TYR A 534 4.83 23.56 -22.42
C TYR A 534 5.06 25.07 -22.30
N ALA A 535 4.16 25.86 -22.88
CA ALA A 535 4.13 27.30 -22.70
C ALA A 535 2.67 27.75 -22.56
N ASN A 536 2.39 28.66 -21.64
CA ASN A 536 1.04 29.23 -21.51
C ASN A 536 0.75 30.22 -22.67
N PRO A 537 -0.54 30.56 -22.94
CA PRO A 537 -0.91 31.48 -24.02
C PRO A 537 -0.23 32.86 -23.92
N THR A 538 0.02 33.34 -22.70
CA THR A 538 0.75 34.60 -22.45
C THR A 538 2.18 34.53 -22.99
N PHE A 539 2.91 33.43 -22.76
CA PHE A 539 4.26 33.23 -23.28
C PHE A 539 4.29 33.06 -24.80
N LEU A 540 3.35 32.28 -25.36
CA LEU A 540 3.24 32.06 -26.81
C LEU A 540 2.92 33.35 -27.57
N SER A 541 1.97 34.15 -27.06
CA SER A 541 1.61 35.45 -27.67
C SER A 541 2.72 36.50 -27.56
N MET A 542 3.52 36.47 -26.49
CA MET A 542 4.67 37.36 -26.29
C MET A 542 5.77 37.14 -27.36
N LEU A 543 5.99 35.88 -27.76
CA LEU A 543 7.07 35.49 -28.69
C LEU A 543 6.60 35.18 -30.13
N GLY A 544 5.30 34.98 -30.33
CA GLY A 544 4.69 34.74 -31.64
C GLY A 544 4.74 33.28 -32.12
N TYR A 545 5.00 32.31 -31.24
CA TYR A 545 5.03 30.88 -31.56
C TYR A 545 3.67 30.20 -31.35
N THR A 546 3.39 29.12 -32.09
CA THR A 546 2.24 28.24 -31.86
C THR A 546 2.61 27.06 -30.95
N THR A 547 1.60 26.41 -30.37
CA THR A 547 1.81 25.22 -29.53
C THR A 547 2.51 24.09 -30.28
N GLN A 548 2.16 23.86 -31.56
CA GLN A 548 2.79 22.83 -32.39
C GLN A 548 4.25 23.14 -32.73
N GLN A 549 4.62 24.42 -32.85
CA GLN A 549 6.00 24.83 -33.10
C GLN A 549 6.89 24.61 -31.87
N LEU A 550 6.33 24.68 -30.67
CA LEU A 550 7.05 24.58 -29.39
C LEU A 550 7.85 23.27 -29.26
N ASP A 551 7.29 22.15 -29.70
CA ASP A 551 7.92 20.82 -29.62
C ASP A 551 9.25 20.71 -30.37
N PHE A 552 9.49 21.64 -31.30
CA PHE A 552 10.68 21.74 -32.17
C PHE A 552 11.65 22.85 -31.75
N LEU A 553 11.39 23.55 -30.64
CA LEU A 553 12.22 24.64 -30.12
C LEU A 553 13.06 24.17 -28.93
N GLU A 554 14.35 24.48 -28.98
CA GLU A 554 15.26 24.37 -27.85
C GLU A 554 15.34 25.74 -27.14
N ILE A 555 15.74 25.76 -25.87
CA ILE A 555 15.90 27.02 -25.12
C ILE A 555 16.87 27.99 -25.81
N ALA A 556 17.87 27.45 -26.54
CA ALA A 556 18.81 28.24 -27.33
C ALA A 556 18.17 29.01 -28.50
N ASP A 557 17.02 28.55 -29.00
CA ASP A 557 16.27 29.25 -30.04
C ASP A 557 15.51 30.46 -29.47
N LEU A 558 15.04 30.37 -28.22
CA LEU A 558 14.28 31.42 -27.55
C LEU A 558 15.18 32.39 -26.78
N LEU A 559 16.35 31.95 -26.30
CA LEU A 559 17.29 32.76 -25.52
C LEU A 559 18.61 32.96 -26.27
N PRO A 560 18.79 34.06 -27.02
CA PRO A 560 20.01 34.30 -27.78
C PRO A 560 21.26 34.33 -26.90
N ARG A 561 22.35 33.69 -27.34
CA ARG A 561 23.67 33.75 -26.69
C ARG A 561 24.41 35.07 -27.01
N LYS A 562 23.81 36.20 -26.62
CA LYS A 562 24.43 37.54 -26.64
C LYS A 562 24.94 37.91 -25.24
N THR A 563 25.80 38.93 -25.15
CA THR A 563 26.35 39.45 -23.87
C THR A 563 25.28 39.71 -22.82
N ASP A 564 24.11 40.19 -23.24
CA ASP A 564 23.00 40.57 -22.35
C ASP A 564 22.34 39.35 -21.66
N ASN A 565 22.50 38.14 -22.21
CA ASN A 565 21.98 36.88 -21.65
C ASN A 565 23.07 36.01 -21.00
N ALA A 566 24.31 36.49 -20.90
CA ALA A 566 25.45 35.69 -20.44
C ALA A 566 25.25 35.13 -19.02
N ALA A 567 24.74 35.95 -18.10
CA ALA A 567 24.44 35.55 -16.72
C ALA A 567 23.35 34.47 -16.64
N ILE A 568 22.37 34.50 -17.54
CA ILE A 568 21.31 33.49 -17.60
C ILE A 568 21.86 32.15 -18.11
N TRP A 569 22.74 32.20 -19.12
CA TRP A 569 23.41 31.00 -19.64
C TRP A 569 24.42 30.40 -18.66
N GLU A 570 25.09 31.23 -17.85
CA GLU A 570 25.94 30.79 -16.74
C GLU A 570 25.09 30.10 -15.66
N ARG A 571 23.91 30.65 -15.33
CA ARG A 571 22.97 29.99 -14.40
C ARG A 571 22.44 28.66 -14.93
N PHE A 572 22.16 28.54 -16.22
CA PHE A 572 21.80 27.25 -16.81
C PHE A 572 22.94 26.22 -16.73
N GLN A 573 24.20 26.66 -16.79
CA GLN A 573 25.36 25.77 -16.60
C GLN A 573 25.50 25.34 -15.13
N ASP A 574 25.28 26.24 -14.17
CA ASP A 574 25.31 25.93 -12.73
C ASP A 574 24.14 25.03 -12.28
N LEU A 575 22.96 25.18 -12.89
CA LEU A 575 21.80 24.32 -12.62
C LEU A 575 22.05 22.86 -13.06
N ASN A 576 22.90 22.64 -14.07
CA ASN A 576 23.37 21.30 -14.43
C ASN A 576 24.39 20.72 -13.42
N GLY A 577 25.02 21.58 -12.60
CA GLY A 577 26.03 21.25 -11.57
C GLY A 577 25.48 20.95 -10.17
N GLY A 578 24.16 21.08 -9.93
CA GLY A 578 23.50 20.52 -8.74
C GLY A 578 23.33 21.44 -7.51
N GLN A 579 23.58 22.75 -7.61
CA GLN A 579 23.24 23.68 -6.51
C GLN A 579 21.81 24.24 -6.66
N THR A 580 20.96 23.97 -5.68
CA THR A 580 19.57 24.44 -5.59
C THR A 580 19.49 25.66 -4.67
N GLU A 581 19.82 26.83 -5.20
CA GLU A 581 19.39 28.09 -4.59
C GLU A 581 18.15 28.62 -5.32
N LYS A 582 17.21 29.19 -4.56
CA LYS A 582 15.97 29.80 -5.09
C LYS A 582 16.31 30.81 -6.19
N GLY A 583 15.52 30.82 -7.27
CA GLY A 583 15.76 31.63 -8.45
C GLY A 583 15.61 33.12 -8.16
N ASP A 584 16.73 33.84 -8.16
CA ASP A 584 16.73 35.30 -8.27
C ASP A 584 16.18 35.73 -9.64
N ALA A 585 15.48 36.84 -9.67
CA ALA A 585 15.00 37.46 -10.90
C ALA A 585 16.18 38.03 -11.69
N LEU A 586 16.40 37.54 -12.91
CA LEU A 586 17.48 37.97 -13.81
C LEU A 586 16.90 38.80 -14.97
N GLU A 587 17.53 39.91 -15.32
CA GLU A 587 17.19 40.67 -16.53
C GLU A 587 17.79 39.98 -17.77
N GLY A 588 17.02 39.84 -18.85
CA GLY A 588 17.47 39.25 -20.10
C GLY A 588 16.53 39.48 -21.28
N CYS A 589 16.89 38.96 -22.44
CA CYS A 589 16.17 39.15 -23.70
C CYS A 589 15.73 37.82 -24.32
N LEU A 590 14.45 37.67 -24.65
CA LEU A 590 13.91 36.54 -25.42
C LEU A 590 13.77 36.90 -26.91
N MET A 591 13.90 35.90 -27.79
CA MET A 591 13.78 36.03 -29.25
C MET A 591 12.37 35.67 -29.72
N ARG A 592 11.78 36.53 -30.55
CA ARG A 592 10.51 36.28 -31.24
C ARG A 592 10.71 35.46 -32.52
N ILE A 593 9.63 34.87 -33.02
CA ILE A 593 9.62 34.13 -34.29
C ILE A 593 10.07 34.98 -35.50
N ASP A 594 9.85 36.30 -35.46
CA ASP A 594 10.27 37.25 -36.50
C ASP A 594 11.73 37.71 -36.38
N GLY A 595 12.44 37.23 -35.35
CA GLY A 595 13.83 37.56 -35.05
C GLY A 595 14.05 38.82 -34.19
N SER A 596 12.99 39.51 -33.76
CA SER A 596 13.08 40.65 -32.83
C SER A 596 13.30 40.19 -31.37
N LEU A 597 13.80 41.08 -30.51
CA LEU A 597 14.09 40.80 -29.10
C LEU A 597 13.08 41.45 -28.16
N VAL A 598 12.75 40.77 -27.05
CA VAL A 598 11.89 41.26 -25.96
C VAL A 598 12.65 41.25 -24.65
N GLU A 599 12.79 42.41 -24.01
CA GLU A 599 13.40 42.54 -22.68
C GLU A 599 12.44 42.02 -21.60
N CYS A 600 12.89 41.05 -20.82
CA CYS A 600 12.11 40.36 -19.79
C CYS A 600 12.92 40.22 -18.49
N ILE A 601 12.24 40.30 -17.35
CA ILE A 601 12.71 39.65 -16.13
C ILE A 601 12.38 38.17 -16.24
N LEU A 602 13.40 37.35 -16.06
CA LEU A 602 13.36 35.90 -16.16
C LEU A 602 13.64 35.31 -14.78
N THR A 603 12.73 34.46 -14.29
CA THR A 603 12.94 33.66 -13.08
C THR A 603 13.02 32.20 -13.48
N ILE A 604 14.09 31.52 -13.05
CA ILE A 604 14.34 30.11 -13.40
C ILE A 604 14.22 29.27 -12.14
N ASN A 605 13.28 28.32 -12.16
CA ASN A 605 13.06 27.38 -11.07
C ASN A 605 13.37 25.95 -11.55
N PRO A 606 14.40 25.27 -11.01
CA PRO A 606 14.71 23.90 -11.41
C PRO A 606 13.59 22.94 -11.01
N ILE A 607 13.36 21.95 -11.85
CA ILE A 607 12.44 20.85 -11.60
C ILE A 607 13.06 19.53 -12.05
N LEU A 608 12.64 18.45 -11.39
CA LEU A 608 12.90 17.09 -11.84
C LEU A 608 11.55 16.47 -12.16
N TYR A 609 11.29 16.19 -13.43
CA TYR A 609 10.03 15.60 -13.89
C TYR A 609 10.30 14.26 -14.57
N ALA A 610 9.78 13.18 -14.00
CA ALA A 610 9.97 11.81 -14.51
C ALA A 610 11.44 11.44 -14.79
N GLY A 611 12.37 11.93 -13.95
CA GLY A 611 13.81 11.70 -14.11
C GLY A 611 14.52 12.61 -15.12
N GLN A 612 13.77 13.41 -15.90
CA GLN A 612 14.32 14.44 -16.79
C GLN A 612 14.58 15.72 -16.00
N ARG A 613 15.78 16.28 -16.18
CA ARG A 613 16.14 17.55 -15.55
C ARG A 613 15.57 18.67 -16.39
N GLY A 614 15.01 19.66 -15.71
CA GLY A 614 14.45 20.80 -16.38
C GLY A 614 14.27 21.98 -15.47
N PHE A 615 13.61 23.00 -15.99
CA PHE A 615 13.29 24.20 -15.25
C PHE A 615 12.00 24.80 -15.76
N ILE A 616 11.33 25.52 -14.87
CA ILE A 616 10.24 26.42 -15.20
C ILE A 616 10.83 27.81 -15.33
N LEU A 617 10.70 28.40 -16.51
CA LEU A 617 11.06 29.77 -16.81
C LEU A 617 9.79 30.63 -16.72
N LEU A 618 9.79 31.58 -15.79
CA LEU A 618 8.79 32.64 -15.72
C LEU A 618 9.36 33.88 -16.40
N ALA A 619 8.66 34.39 -17.40
CA ALA A 619 9.05 35.56 -18.17
C ALA A 619 8.04 36.70 -17.97
N LYS A 620 8.55 37.83 -17.50
CA LYS A 620 7.80 39.05 -17.30
C LYS A 620 8.41 40.17 -18.12
N ASP A 621 7.67 40.67 -19.09
CA ASP A 621 8.11 41.76 -19.96
C ASP A 621 8.37 43.05 -19.15
N ILE A 622 9.61 43.58 -19.22
CA ILE A 622 10.08 44.79 -18.51
C ILE A 622 10.17 46.03 -19.39
N SER A 623 9.76 45.95 -20.65
CA SER A 623 9.50 47.15 -21.44
C SER A 623 8.41 48.05 -20.81
N ARG A 624 7.80 47.60 -19.69
CA ARG A 624 7.00 48.37 -18.73
C ARG A 624 7.70 48.52 -17.35
N GLN A 625 8.53 49.56 -17.21
CA GLN A 625 8.98 50.29 -15.98
C GLN A 625 10.28 49.90 -15.21
N PRO A 626 10.95 50.88 -14.51
CA PRO A 626 12.41 51.03 -14.47
C PRO A 626 13.15 50.56 -13.17
N ALA A 627 14.47 50.36 -13.36
CA ALA A 627 15.55 49.77 -12.53
C ALA A 627 15.86 50.34 -11.13
N SER A 628 16.45 49.51 -10.23
CA SER A 628 17.70 49.84 -9.46
C SER A 628 18.20 48.72 -8.48
N LEU A 629 19.54 48.58 -8.40
CA LEU A 629 20.43 48.05 -7.30
C LEU A 629 20.56 46.52 -7.13
N GLY A 630 21.73 45.87 -6.96
CA GLY A 630 23.16 46.24 -6.78
C GLY A 630 23.87 45.17 -5.91
N ASN A 631 25.09 44.72 -6.24
CA ASN A 631 25.51 43.31 -6.16
C ASN A 631 26.74 42.99 -5.25
N ASP A 632 26.63 43.12 -3.92
CA ASP A 632 27.76 42.88 -2.98
C ASP A 632 27.53 41.70 -1.98
N GLY A 633 26.55 40.82 -2.20
CA GLY A 633 26.12 39.82 -1.20
C GLY A 633 26.68 38.39 -1.31
N LEU A 634 27.12 37.94 -2.49
CA LEU A 634 27.20 36.50 -2.80
C LEU A 634 28.49 35.77 -2.37
N ALA A 635 29.60 36.48 -2.14
CA ALA A 635 30.88 35.84 -1.82
C ALA A 635 30.97 35.23 -0.41
N LEU A 636 30.02 35.56 0.49
CA LEU A 636 29.99 35.02 1.86
C LEU A 636 29.19 33.71 2.00
N ALA A 637 28.42 33.29 0.98
CA ALA A 637 27.50 32.16 1.09
C ALA A 637 28.18 30.77 0.97
N ALA A 638 29.28 30.65 0.22
CA ALA A 638 29.83 29.35 -0.21
C ALA A 638 30.62 28.54 0.85
N LEU A 639 30.93 29.10 2.03
CA LEU A 639 31.71 28.41 3.08
C LEU A 639 30.85 27.66 4.12
N SER A 640 29.58 27.37 3.81
CA SER A 640 28.57 26.99 4.81
C SER A 640 27.76 25.72 4.54
N ILE A 641 28.21 24.82 3.64
CA ILE A 641 27.41 23.64 3.25
C ILE A 641 27.42 22.54 4.35
N PRO A 642 26.26 22.15 4.91
CA PRO A 642 26.14 21.25 6.07
C PRO A 642 26.06 19.75 5.69
N VAL A 643 26.75 19.31 4.63
CA VAL A 643 26.72 17.91 4.14
C VAL A 643 28.12 17.31 4.06
N GLY A 644 28.29 16.10 4.59
CA GLY A 644 29.52 15.31 4.49
C GLY A 644 29.60 14.58 3.16
N ILE A 645 30.71 14.74 2.43
CA ILE A 645 30.93 14.08 1.13
C ILE A 645 32.20 13.24 1.26
N PHE A 646 32.16 11.97 0.84
CA PHE A 646 33.30 11.06 0.93
C PHE A 646 33.46 10.14 -0.29
N ARG A 647 34.69 9.64 -0.46
CA ARG A 647 35.06 8.52 -1.32
C ARG A 647 35.92 7.54 -0.52
N ALA A 648 35.61 6.26 -0.55
CA ALA A 648 36.26 5.19 0.21
C ALA A 648 36.65 4.02 -0.71
N ARG A 649 37.72 3.28 -0.41
CA ARG A 649 38.09 2.09 -1.20
C ARG A 649 37.03 1.00 -1.05
N ALA A 650 36.67 0.31 -2.14
CA ALA A 650 35.70 -0.78 -2.11
C ALA A 650 36.30 -2.07 -1.50
N ALA A 651 36.51 -2.06 -0.19
CA ALA A 651 37.11 -3.14 0.58
C ALA A 651 36.38 -3.33 1.92
N ARG A 652 36.62 -4.46 2.59
CA ARG A 652 36.01 -4.87 3.87
C ARG A 652 36.05 -3.86 5.03
N ARG A 653 36.84 -2.80 4.94
CA ARG A 653 36.83 -1.69 5.92
C ARG A 653 36.45 -0.34 5.31
N GLY A 654 36.56 -0.18 3.99
CA GLY A 654 36.15 1.06 3.33
C GLY A 654 37.07 2.26 3.61
N VAL A 655 38.40 2.10 3.57
CA VAL A 655 39.33 3.21 3.92
C VAL A 655 39.08 4.45 3.05
N PHE A 656 38.90 5.62 3.68
CA PHE A 656 38.60 6.86 2.96
C PHE A 656 39.78 7.29 2.07
N LEU A 657 39.49 7.52 0.80
CA LEU A 657 40.37 8.18 -0.15
C LEU A 657 40.25 9.70 -0.01
N GLU A 658 39.02 10.21 0.10
CA GLU A 658 38.69 11.63 0.24
C GLU A 658 37.48 11.81 1.15
N ILE A 659 37.47 12.84 1.99
CA ILE A 659 36.30 13.23 2.81
C ILE A 659 36.41 14.72 3.20
N ASN A 660 35.32 15.47 3.01
CA ASN A 660 35.27 16.91 3.29
C ASN A 660 35.20 17.21 4.82
N GLN A 661 35.36 18.49 5.21
CA GLN A 661 35.44 18.89 6.61
C GLN A 661 34.19 18.48 7.41
N THR A 662 33.00 18.65 6.82
CA THR A 662 31.73 18.24 7.44
C THR A 662 31.68 16.73 7.69
N GLY A 663 32.06 15.90 6.71
CA GLY A 663 32.11 14.45 6.87
C GLY A 663 33.12 14.01 7.94
N ARG A 664 34.27 14.69 8.07
CA ARG A 664 35.25 14.41 9.12
C ARG A 664 34.76 14.78 10.51
N SER A 665 33.95 15.84 10.62
CA SER A 665 33.43 16.31 11.92
C SER A 665 32.52 15.28 12.60
N PHE A 666 31.95 14.34 11.84
CA PHE A 666 31.13 13.24 12.36
C PHE A 666 31.93 12.09 13.01
N LEU A 667 33.27 12.05 12.87
CA LEU A 667 34.15 11.04 13.48
C LEU A 667 35.15 11.66 14.49
N PRO A 668 34.68 12.23 15.62
CA PRO A 668 35.57 12.94 16.55
C PRO A 668 36.61 12.03 17.24
N HIS A 669 36.30 10.74 17.43
CA HIS A 669 37.08 9.80 18.26
C HIS A 669 38.38 9.28 17.61
N LEU A 670 38.53 9.39 16.29
CA LEU A 670 39.72 8.90 15.56
C LEU A 670 40.86 9.92 15.47
N SER A 671 40.66 11.12 16.04
CA SER A 671 41.61 12.24 15.93
C SER A 671 42.87 12.12 16.79
N ILE A 672 43.06 11.05 17.58
CA ILE A 672 44.14 10.97 18.60
C ILE A 672 45.01 9.69 18.53
N ALA A 673 44.88 8.79 17.56
CA ALA A 673 45.79 7.63 17.45
C ALA A 673 46.32 7.43 16.01
N GLU A 674 47.59 7.78 15.80
CA GLU A 674 48.37 7.79 14.54
C GLU A 674 48.57 6.41 13.88
N VAL A 675 47.69 5.42 14.05
CA VAL A 675 47.97 4.03 13.64
C VAL A 675 47.02 3.48 12.55
N CYS A 676 45.88 4.13 12.25
CA CYS A 676 44.99 3.67 11.16
C CYS A 676 44.32 4.82 10.40
N GLN A 677 44.30 4.76 9.07
CA GLN A 677 43.50 5.66 8.24
C GLN A 677 42.00 5.46 8.53
N PRO A 678 41.22 6.54 8.70
CA PRO A 678 39.79 6.45 8.95
C PRO A 678 39.08 5.79 7.76
N ALA A 679 38.06 5.02 8.05
CA ALA A 679 37.38 4.17 7.10
C ALA A 679 35.86 4.25 7.28
N LEU A 680 35.11 3.94 6.22
CA LEU A 680 33.66 3.97 6.22
C LEU A 680 33.05 3.05 7.27
N ALA A 681 33.69 1.91 7.54
CA ALA A 681 33.28 1.00 8.62
C ALA A 681 33.33 1.65 10.00
N ASP A 682 34.15 2.69 10.21
CA ASP A 682 34.26 3.35 11.52
C ASP A 682 33.02 4.22 11.85
N PHE A 683 32.09 4.41 10.90
CA PHE A 683 30.78 5.02 11.13
C PHE A 683 29.70 4.04 11.63
N PHE A 684 30.03 2.75 11.69
CA PHE A 684 29.12 1.69 12.10
C PHE A 684 29.50 1.22 13.49
N SER A 685 28.51 1.06 14.36
CA SER A 685 28.73 0.56 15.72
C SER A 685 28.95 -0.96 15.76
N ASP A 686 28.48 -1.67 14.73
CA ASP A 686 28.59 -3.11 14.55
C ASP A 686 29.30 -3.45 13.23
N ALA A 687 30.28 -4.36 13.30
CA ALA A 687 31.00 -4.83 12.13
C ALA A 687 30.12 -5.69 11.20
N GLU A 688 29.10 -6.38 11.73
CA GLU A 688 28.15 -7.13 10.91
C GLU A 688 27.23 -6.19 10.11
N GLU A 689 26.85 -5.04 10.68
CA GLU A 689 26.03 -4.02 10.02
C GLU A 689 26.77 -3.43 8.81
N TYR A 690 28.05 -3.09 8.97
CA TYR A 690 28.87 -2.64 7.84
C TYR A 690 29.03 -3.73 6.77
N GLU A 691 29.26 -4.99 7.16
CA GLU A 691 29.39 -6.08 6.19
C GLU A 691 28.08 -6.27 5.40
N GLN A 692 26.92 -6.18 6.04
CA GLN A 692 25.63 -6.20 5.35
C GLN A 692 25.49 -5.06 4.36
N VAL A 693 25.79 -3.82 4.78
CA VAL A 693 25.76 -2.65 3.89
C VAL A 693 26.74 -2.79 2.72
N PHE A 694 27.93 -3.34 2.97
CA PHE A 694 28.92 -3.60 1.95
C PHE A 694 28.45 -4.68 0.96
N GLN A 695 27.80 -5.74 1.43
CA GLN A 695 27.19 -6.77 0.57
C GLN A 695 26.03 -6.21 -0.26
N THR A 696 25.19 -5.35 0.32
CA THR A 696 24.14 -4.62 -0.41
C THR A 696 24.75 -3.75 -1.51
N LEU A 697 25.81 -3.00 -1.21
CA LEU A 697 26.52 -2.21 -2.23
C LEU A 697 27.15 -3.09 -3.34
N LEU A 698 27.65 -4.28 -3.02
CA LEU A 698 28.17 -5.23 -3.99
C LEU A 698 27.08 -5.84 -4.89
N THR A 699 25.88 -6.05 -4.34
CA THR A 699 24.76 -6.72 -5.02
C THR A 699 23.92 -5.72 -5.81
N ASP A 700 23.49 -4.63 -5.17
CA ASP A 700 22.52 -3.66 -5.68
C ASP A 700 23.20 -2.43 -6.30
N GLY A 701 24.50 -2.22 -6.06
CA GLY A 701 25.30 -1.13 -6.63
C GLY A 701 25.09 0.24 -5.97
N GLU A 702 24.00 0.43 -5.23
CA GLU A 702 23.70 1.66 -4.49
C GLU A 702 22.99 1.39 -3.16
N LEU A 703 23.16 2.32 -2.22
CA LEU A 703 22.54 2.38 -0.91
C LEU A 703 22.01 3.80 -0.73
N LYS A 704 20.72 3.97 -0.44
CA LYS A 704 20.10 5.29 -0.27
C LYS A 704 19.50 5.43 1.12
N ASN A 705 19.76 6.58 1.75
CA ASN A 705 19.16 7.00 3.01
C ASN A 705 19.28 5.99 4.16
N HIS A 706 20.38 5.26 4.24
CA HIS A 706 20.63 4.31 5.31
C HIS A 706 21.01 5.07 6.59
N ILE A 707 20.24 4.91 7.66
CA ILE A 707 20.41 5.71 8.87
C ILE A 707 21.43 5.05 9.80
N LEU A 708 22.50 5.78 10.09
CA LEU A 708 23.54 5.41 11.04
C LEU A 708 23.27 6.10 12.38
N HIS A 709 23.42 5.33 13.45
CA HIS A 709 23.33 5.83 14.81
C HIS A 709 24.74 6.00 15.38
N LEU A 710 25.13 7.25 15.65
CA LEU A 710 26.42 7.58 16.22
C LEU A 710 26.27 8.11 17.64
N GLU A 711 27.00 7.48 18.56
CA GLU A 711 27.17 7.99 19.92
C GLU A 711 28.35 8.97 19.97
N THR A 712 28.04 10.23 20.25
CA THR A 712 29.05 11.26 20.49
C THR A 712 29.62 11.16 21.90
N SER A 713 30.79 11.77 22.15
CA SER A 713 31.50 11.73 23.45
C SER A 713 30.67 12.21 24.64
N ASP A 714 29.59 12.94 24.37
CA ASP A 714 28.74 13.62 25.35
C ASP A 714 27.42 12.85 25.60
N ALA A 715 27.33 11.59 25.13
CA ALA A 715 26.15 10.72 25.20
C ALA A 715 24.90 11.24 24.45
N THR A 716 25.07 12.18 23.51
CA THR A 716 24.01 12.62 22.61
C THR A 716 24.00 11.80 21.31
N ALA A 717 22.86 11.18 21.01
CA ALA A 717 22.63 10.44 19.77
C ALA A 717 22.60 11.38 18.56
N CYS A 718 23.51 11.17 17.61
CA CYS A 718 23.52 11.80 16.29
C CYS A 718 23.02 10.80 15.26
N PHE A 719 22.08 11.22 14.41
CA PHE A 719 21.56 10.39 13.32
C PHE A 719 22.11 10.90 11.99
N ILE A 720 22.84 10.04 11.29
CA ILE A 720 23.43 10.36 9.99
C ILE A 720 22.76 9.52 8.92
N SER A 721 22.25 10.18 7.89
CA SER A 721 21.81 9.51 6.67
C SER A 721 23.02 9.25 5.77
N LEU A 722 23.31 7.98 5.49
CA LEU A 722 24.31 7.51 4.56
C LEU A 722 23.63 7.15 3.22
N SER A 723 24.05 7.82 2.16
CA SER A 723 23.76 7.40 0.79
C SER A 723 25.06 7.13 0.07
N ALA A 724 25.26 5.92 -0.45
CA ALA A 724 26.50 5.48 -1.05
C ALA A 724 26.25 4.72 -2.36
N HIS A 725 27.18 4.82 -3.32
CA HIS A 725 27.15 4.05 -4.55
C HIS A 725 28.51 3.40 -4.79
N LEU A 726 28.48 2.18 -5.31
CA LEU A 726 29.67 1.41 -5.63
C LEU A 726 30.09 1.70 -7.07
N VAL A 727 31.31 2.18 -7.25
CA VAL A 727 31.93 2.38 -8.56
C VAL A 727 32.86 1.21 -8.86
N ARG A 728 32.71 0.64 -10.06
CA ARG A 728 33.51 -0.48 -10.56
C ARG A 728 34.56 0.03 -11.56
N ASP A 729 35.68 -0.70 -11.68
CA ASP A 729 36.73 -0.41 -12.65
C ASP A 729 36.40 -0.94 -14.06
N GLU A 730 37.29 -0.70 -15.02
CA GLU A 730 37.18 -1.11 -16.42
C GLU A 730 37.10 -2.65 -16.61
N HIS A 731 37.43 -3.45 -15.59
CA HIS A 731 37.35 -4.91 -15.59
C HIS A 731 36.13 -5.43 -14.81
N GLY A 732 35.22 -4.54 -14.38
CA GLY A 732 34.00 -4.85 -13.64
C GLY A 732 34.20 -5.13 -12.14
N GLN A 733 35.43 -4.94 -11.62
CA GLN A 733 35.74 -5.17 -10.21
C GLN A 733 35.43 -3.92 -9.36
N PRO A 734 35.00 -4.08 -8.09
CA PRO A 734 34.73 -2.95 -7.20
C PRO A 734 35.98 -2.06 -7.00
N ALA A 735 35.91 -0.78 -7.39
CA ALA A 735 37.03 0.16 -7.29
C ALA A 735 36.95 1.03 -6.03
N TYR A 736 35.86 1.78 -5.87
CA TYR A 736 35.63 2.66 -4.71
C TYR A 736 34.13 2.88 -4.45
N ILE A 737 33.79 3.26 -3.23
CA ILE A 737 32.47 3.65 -2.76
C ILE A 737 32.45 5.17 -2.66
N SER A 738 31.45 5.85 -3.22
CA SER A 738 31.30 7.30 -3.10
C SER A 738 29.94 7.61 -2.49
N GLY A 739 29.86 8.60 -1.61
CA GLY A 739 28.65 8.81 -0.84
C GLY A 739 28.56 10.14 -0.09
N LEU A 740 27.35 10.36 0.43
CA LEU A 740 26.93 11.51 1.20
C LEU A 740 26.58 11.08 2.62
N LEU A 741 26.88 11.96 3.56
CA LEU A 741 26.59 11.86 4.99
C LEU A 741 25.84 13.12 5.38
N GLU A 742 24.57 13.01 5.73
CA GLU A 742 23.74 14.14 6.15
C GLU A 742 23.31 13.99 7.60
N ASP A 743 23.50 15.04 8.41
CA ASP A 743 22.92 15.09 9.75
C ASP A 743 21.41 15.33 9.65
N VAL A 744 20.63 14.28 9.91
CA VAL A 744 19.17 14.32 9.89
C VAL A 744 18.56 14.46 11.28
N THR A 745 19.38 14.66 12.31
CA THR A 745 18.96 14.73 13.72
C THR A 745 17.92 15.84 13.92
N THR A 746 18.14 17.01 13.33
CA THR A 746 17.25 18.17 13.44
C THR A 746 15.98 17.99 12.59
N ALA A 747 16.10 17.44 11.38
CA ALA A 747 14.96 17.16 10.51
C ALA A 747 13.99 16.15 11.17
N ARG A 748 14.51 15.09 11.80
CA ARG A 748 13.69 14.13 12.56
C ARG A 748 13.03 14.74 13.80
N LYS A 749 13.76 15.56 14.58
CA LYS A 749 13.16 16.29 15.71
C LYS A 749 12.08 17.27 15.24
N ASN A 750 12.27 17.92 14.10
CA ASN A 750 11.31 18.86 13.51
C ASN A 750 10.09 18.16 12.91
N GLU A 751 10.23 17.00 12.27
CA GLU A 751 9.10 16.19 11.78
C GLU A 751 8.21 15.76 12.95
N ALA A 752 8.81 15.18 14.01
CA ALA A 752 8.11 14.81 15.23
C ALA A 752 7.47 16.03 15.93
N GLY A 753 8.16 17.18 15.94
CA GLY A 753 7.64 18.45 16.45
C GLY A 753 6.49 19.03 15.63
N ARG A 754 6.55 18.88 14.29
CA ARG A 754 5.52 19.34 13.34
C ARG A 754 4.25 18.49 13.47
N GLU A 755 4.37 17.17 13.57
CA GLU A 755 3.23 16.30 13.83
C GLU A 755 2.57 16.61 15.18
N ALA A 756 3.37 16.84 16.23
CA ALA A 756 2.86 17.27 17.53
C ALA A 756 2.18 18.66 17.48
N LEU A 757 2.69 19.58 16.65
CA LEU A 757 2.14 20.93 16.47
C LEU A 757 0.83 20.89 15.67
N ILE A 758 0.74 20.09 14.61
CA ILE A 758 -0.49 19.89 13.82
C ILE A 758 -1.59 19.30 14.71
N ALA A 759 -1.28 18.27 15.51
CA ALA A 759 -2.21 17.69 16.47
C ALA A 759 -2.70 18.73 17.51
N LYS A 760 -1.81 19.62 17.96
CA LYS A 760 -2.13 20.69 18.91
C LYS A 760 -2.99 21.80 18.28
N LEU A 761 -2.74 22.15 17.02
CA LEU A 761 -3.49 23.16 16.26
C LEU A 761 -4.90 22.66 15.91
N GLN A 762 -5.05 21.41 15.47
CA GLN A 762 -6.35 20.80 15.15
C GLN A 762 -7.26 20.75 16.38
N ALA A 763 -6.74 20.36 17.54
CA ALA A 763 -7.48 20.39 18.80
C ALA A 763 -7.89 21.81 19.26
N SER A 764 -7.11 22.83 18.89
CA SER A 764 -7.37 24.23 19.24
C SER A 764 -8.47 24.88 18.39
N LEU A 765 -8.68 24.41 17.15
CA LEU A 765 -9.66 24.96 16.21
C LEU A 765 -11.11 24.54 16.52
N LEU A 766 -11.34 23.34 17.07
CA LEU A 766 -12.70 22.90 17.44
C LEU A 766 -13.31 23.72 18.60
N PHE A 767 -12.48 24.20 19.54
CA PHE A 767 -12.94 24.98 20.70
C PHE A 767 -13.57 26.33 20.32
N LEU A 768 -13.09 26.94 19.24
CA LEU A 768 -13.56 28.25 18.81
C LEU A 768 -15.07 28.22 18.49
N HIS A 769 -15.61 27.07 18.11
CA HIS A 769 -16.99 26.87 17.68
C HIS A 769 -17.95 26.34 18.77
N GLU A 770 -17.53 26.29 20.04
CA GLU A 770 -18.42 25.93 21.16
C GLU A 770 -19.20 27.15 21.70
N PRO A 771 -20.44 26.99 22.21
CA PRO A 771 -21.19 28.06 22.86
C PRO A 771 -20.57 28.49 24.20
N ILE A 772 -20.70 29.77 24.57
CA ILE A 772 -20.17 30.30 25.84
C ILE A 772 -21.01 29.95 27.08
N THR A 773 -22.19 29.35 26.92
CA THR A 773 -23.11 28.99 28.02
C THR A 773 -22.43 28.20 29.13
N SER A 774 -21.56 27.24 28.79
CA SER A 774 -20.87 26.39 29.77
C SER A 774 -19.66 27.05 30.45
N LEU A 775 -19.29 28.27 30.04
CA LEU A 775 -18.10 28.99 30.51
C LEU A 775 -18.44 30.12 31.49
N GLY A 776 -19.74 30.44 31.64
CA GLY A 776 -20.25 31.46 32.55
C GLY A 776 -19.93 31.17 34.02
N ARG A 777 -19.51 32.21 34.76
CA ARG A 777 -19.35 32.13 36.21
C ARG A 777 -20.44 32.94 36.92
N ASP A 778 -20.72 32.54 38.16
CA ASP A 778 -21.50 33.34 39.10
C ASP A 778 -20.90 34.74 39.24
N PHE A 779 -21.78 35.73 39.33
CA PHE A 779 -21.40 37.14 39.39
C PHE A 779 -21.91 37.78 40.68
N VAL A 780 -21.22 38.84 41.10
CA VAL A 780 -21.60 39.64 42.27
C VAL A 780 -22.21 40.95 41.78
N ILE A 781 -23.29 41.38 42.43
CA ILE A 781 -23.96 42.66 42.16
C ILE A 781 -23.78 43.58 43.36
N CYS A 782 -23.40 44.83 43.12
CA CYS A 782 -23.35 45.88 44.13
C CYS A 782 -24.22 47.08 43.72
N HIS A 783 -24.77 47.79 44.71
CA HIS A 783 -25.50 49.04 44.47
C HIS A 783 -24.53 50.15 44.04
N MET A 784 -24.98 51.06 43.17
CA MET A 784 -24.16 52.15 42.61
C MET A 784 -23.48 53.08 43.63
N ASP A 785 -24.03 53.18 44.84
CA ASP A 785 -23.49 54.00 45.95
C ASP A 785 -22.58 53.21 46.91
N THR A 786 -22.34 51.94 46.65
CA THR A 786 -21.36 51.15 47.43
C THR A 786 -20.02 51.86 47.37
N SER A 787 -19.33 52.02 48.50
CA SER A 787 -17.99 52.64 48.50
C SER A 787 -16.95 51.74 47.82
N ILE A 788 -15.92 52.34 47.22
CA ILE A 788 -14.81 51.61 46.60
C ILE A 788 -14.10 50.69 47.61
N GLU A 789 -13.98 51.12 48.87
CA GLU A 789 -13.43 50.30 49.96
C GLU A 789 -14.28 49.04 50.22
N GLN A 790 -15.60 49.18 50.32
CA GLN A 790 -16.51 48.05 50.51
C GLN A 790 -16.49 47.12 49.30
N LEU A 791 -16.48 47.65 48.08
CA LEU A 791 -16.35 46.87 46.86
C LEU A 791 -15.07 46.02 46.87
N SER A 792 -13.93 46.64 47.18
CA SER A 792 -12.64 45.96 47.22
C SER A 792 -12.63 44.81 48.25
N ARG A 793 -13.28 45.01 49.43
CA ARG A 793 -13.47 43.94 50.42
C ARG A 793 -14.37 42.82 49.91
N ILE A 794 -15.46 43.15 49.24
CA ILE A 794 -16.38 42.16 48.64
C ILE A 794 -15.66 41.33 47.58
N MET A 795 -14.94 41.99 46.65
CA MET A 795 -14.16 41.32 45.61
C MET A 795 -13.12 40.37 46.20
N THR A 796 -12.39 40.83 47.24
CA THR A 796 -11.39 40.03 47.94
C THR A 796 -12.01 38.82 48.67
N ALA A 797 -13.09 39.03 49.42
CA ALA A 797 -13.74 37.99 50.20
C ALA A 797 -14.39 36.92 49.31
N ARG A 798 -15.01 37.34 48.20
CA ARG A 798 -15.67 36.46 47.24
C ARG A 798 -14.71 35.89 46.19
N LYS A 799 -13.45 36.34 46.15
CA LYS A 799 -12.42 35.96 45.17
C LYS A 799 -12.87 36.17 43.71
N VAL A 800 -13.56 37.27 43.45
CA VAL A 800 -14.05 37.65 42.11
C VAL A 800 -13.22 38.81 41.54
N THR A 801 -13.03 38.81 40.23
CA THR A 801 -12.22 39.82 39.50
C THR A 801 -13.07 40.91 38.85
N ALA A 802 -14.39 40.77 38.91
CA ALA A 802 -15.35 41.75 38.42
C ALA A 802 -16.66 41.71 39.23
N VAL A 803 -17.36 42.84 39.28
CA VAL A 803 -18.65 43.03 39.96
C VAL A 803 -19.56 43.87 39.07
N LEU A 804 -20.82 43.44 38.92
CA LEU A 804 -21.85 44.20 38.22
C LEU A 804 -22.43 45.30 39.12
N VAL A 805 -22.71 46.46 38.54
CA VAL A 805 -23.25 47.62 39.25
C VAL A 805 -24.73 47.79 38.91
N ALA A 806 -25.58 47.83 39.93
CA ALA A 806 -27.01 48.06 39.80
C ALA A 806 -27.39 49.51 40.17
N SER A 807 -28.35 50.08 39.44
CA SER A 807 -28.99 51.36 39.78
C SER A 807 -29.98 51.22 40.94
N GLU A 808 -30.57 52.35 41.36
CA GLU A 808 -31.68 52.40 42.34
C GLU A 808 -32.89 51.53 41.95
N THR A 809 -33.13 51.32 40.65
CA THR A 809 -34.23 50.51 40.12
C THR A 809 -33.86 49.03 39.94
N ALA A 810 -32.73 48.58 40.52
CA ALA A 810 -32.17 47.23 40.39
C ALA A 810 -31.77 46.81 38.96
N THR A 811 -31.69 47.75 38.01
CA THR A 811 -31.18 47.47 36.66
C THR A 811 -29.66 47.50 36.62
N ILE A 812 -29.02 46.54 35.94
CA ILE A 812 -27.57 46.50 35.79
C ILE A 812 -27.13 47.57 34.78
N ILE A 813 -26.31 48.52 35.25
CA ILE A 813 -25.89 49.70 34.48
C ILE A 813 -24.39 49.69 34.11
N GLY A 814 -23.57 48.89 34.79
CA GLY A 814 -22.13 48.86 34.54
C GLY A 814 -21.40 47.70 35.22
N ILE A 815 -20.07 47.70 35.12
CA ILE A 815 -19.18 46.70 35.71
C ILE A 815 -17.94 47.39 36.30
N VAL A 816 -17.42 46.87 37.42
CA VAL A 816 -16.12 47.27 37.98
C VAL A 816 -15.22 46.05 38.02
N THR A 817 -13.99 46.19 37.53
CA THR A 817 -12.98 45.13 37.45
C THR A 817 -11.71 45.49 38.23
N ASP A 818 -10.80 44.52 38.41
CA ASP A 818 -9.46 44.78 38.96
C ASP A 818 -8.69 45.84 38.15
N HIS A 819 -8.95 45.96 36.84
CA HIS A 819 -8.35 46.99 36.01
C HIS A 819 -8.85 48.37 36.42
N ASP A 820 -10.15 48.55 36.63
CA ASP A 820 -10.74 49.85 37.02
C ASP A 820 -10.22 50.30 38.40
N LEU A 821 -10.08 49.37 39.36
CA LEU A 821 -9.48 49.67 40.66
C LEU A 821 -8.03 50.16 40.52
N ARG A 822 -7.21 49.58 39.65
CA ARG A 822 -5.84 50.04 39.45
C ARG A 822 -5.75 51.32 38.61
N ALA A 823 -6.49 51.37 37.52
CA ALA A 823 -6.37 52.43 36.51
C ALA A 823 -7.09 53.72 36.93
N ARG A 824 -8.23 53.63 37.63
CA ARG A 824 -9.01 54.80 38.01
C ARG A 824 -8.83 55.14 39.48
N VAL A 825 -8.84 54.14 40.38
CA VAL A 825 -8.70 54.45 41.82
C VAL A 825 -7.25 54.74 42.18
N LEU A 826 -6.33 53.82 41.90
CA LEU A 826 -4.93 53.97 42.31
C LEU A 826 -4.16 54.99 41.47
N ALA A 827 -4.35 55.00 40.15
CA ALA A 827 -3.60 55.91 39.29
C ALA A 827 -4.12 57.36 39.33
N GLU A 828 -5.43 57.57 39.44
CA GLU A 828 -6.03 58.92 39.51
C GLU A 828 -6.25 59.41 40.96
N ASN A 829 -5.87 58.59 41.95
CA ASN A 829 -5.92 58.91 43.38
C ASN A 829 -7.33 59.28 43.89
N ILE A 830 -8.35 58.56 43.41
CA ILE A 830 -9.74 58.72 43.86
C ILE A 830 -9.89 58.26 45.32
N GLU A 831 -10.64 59.01 46.13
CA GLU A 831 -10.90 58.65 47.53
C GLU A 831 -11.60 57.29 47.66
N ARG A 832 -11.17 56.48 48.63
CA ARG A 832 -11.71 55.13 48.87
C ARG A 832 -13.18 55.13 49.33
N SER A 833 -13.64 56.25 49.85
CA SER A 833 -15.03 56.53 50.26
C SER A 833 -15.95 56.86 49.09
N ALA A 834 -15.40 57.17 47.91
CA ALA A 834 -16.21 57.52 46.75
C ALA A 834 -17.09 56.34 46.30
N PRO A 835 -18.28 56.62 45.72
CA PRO A 835 -19.20 55.59 45.28
C PRO A 835 -18.73 54.91 43.99
N ILE A 836 -18.99 53.61 43.84
CA ILE A 836 -18.43 52.78 42.75
C ILE A 836 -18.90 53.19 41.35
N HIS A 837 -20.03 53.89 41.21
CA HIS A 837 -20.48 54.38 39.91
C HIS A 837 -19.52 55.42 39.29
N THR A 838 -18.66 56.06 40.08
CA THR A 838 -17.66 57.00 39.55
C THR A 838 -16.51 56.29 38.85
N ILE A 839 -16.31 54.99 39.11
CA ILE A 839 -15.20 54.20 38.57
C ILE A 839 -15.66 53.06 37.65
N MET A 840 -16.96 52.80 37.54
CA MET A 840 -17.48 51.70 36.72
C MET A 840 -17.28 51.95 35.22
N SER A 841 -17.14 50.86 34.48
CA SER A 841 -17.23 50.87 33.03
C SER A 841 -18.69 50.72 32.60
N SER A 842 -19.17 51.69 31.81
CA SER A 842 -20.54 51.82 31.32
C SER A 842 -20.53 52.41 29.89
N PRO A 843 -21.40 51.94 28.96
CA PRO A 843 -22.43 50.93 29.15
C PRO A 843 -21.85 49.51 29.32
N LEU A 844 -22.60 48.62 29.99
CA LEU A 844 -22.20 47.23 30.18
C LEU A 844 -22.06 46.51 28.84
N THR A 845 -20.89 45.93 28.59
CA THR A 845 -20.67 45.09 27.41
C THR A 845 -21.33 43.73 27.57
N ARG A 846 -22.25 43.40 26.66
CA ARG A 846 -23.05 42.17 26.67
C ARG A 846 -22.71 41.24 25.51
N ILE A 847 -23.01 39.96 25.70
CA ILE A 847 -22.95 38.91 24.68
C ILE A 847 -24.09 37.91 24.90
N ALA A 848 -24.67 37.40 23.83
CA ALA A 848 -25.76 36.43 23.92
C ALA A 848 -25.27 35.07 24.46
N GLU A 849 -26.09 34.38 25.25
CA GLU A 849 -25.72 33.09 25.86
C GLU A 849 -25.29 32.01 24.85
N HIS A 850 -25.86 32.04 23.64
CA HIS A 850 -25.58 31.09 22.56
C HIS A 850 -24.40 31.50 21.67
N ALA A 851 -23.75 32.63 21.94
CA ALA A 851 -22.60 33.09 21.16
C ALA A 851 -21.43 32.10 21.27
N LEU A 852 -20.62 32.04 20.23
CA LEU A 852 -19.49 31.13 20.17
C LEU A 852 -18.28 31.73 20.90
N VAL A 853 -17.38 30.86 21.34
CA VAL A 853 -16.13 31.26 22.01
C VAL A 853 -15.30 32.24 21.18
N TYR A 854 -15.19 32.03 19.86
CA TYR A 854 -14.46 32.97 19.02
C TYR A 854 -15.13 34.35 18.98
N GLU A 855 -16.47 34.39 19.02
CA GLU A 855 -17.24 35.63 19.01
C GLU A 855 -17.05 36.40 20.32
N ALA A 856 -16.95 35.67 21.45
CA ALA A 856 -16.61 36.27 22.74
C ALA A 856 -15.19 36.84 22.77
N LEU A 857 -14.20 36.10 22.25
CA LEU A 857 -12.81 36.58 22.15
C LEU A 857 -12.69 37.79 21.23
N MET A 858 -13.36 37.77 20.07
CA MET A 858 -13.40 38.92 19.17
C MET A 858 -14.10 40.12 19.80
N SER A 859 -15.23 39.92 20.48
CA SER A 859 -15.93 41.02 21.15
C SER A 859 -15.12 41.63 22.29
N MET A 860 -14.33 40.82 23.01
CA MET A 860 -13.40 41.32 24.04
C MET A 860 -12.29 42.17 23.43
N GLU A 861 -11.69 41.72 22.33
CA GLU A 861 -10.60 42.43 21.64
C GLU A 861 -11.09 43.73 21.00
N GLU A 862 -12.18 43.67 20.22
CA GLU A 862 -12.77 44.84 19.54
C GLU A 862 -13.16 45.94 20.52
N LYS A 863 -13.71 45.56 21.67
CA LYS A 863 -14.19 46.50 22.69
C LYS A 863 -13.12 46.82 23.74
N GLY A 864 -11.94 46.21 23.67
CA GLY A 864 -10.84 46.41 24.63
C GLY A 864 -11.19 46.01 26.07
N VAL A 865 -12.12 45.06 26.25
CA VAL A 865 -12.58 44.62 27.58
C VAL A 865 -12.12 43.18 27.86
N ARG A 866 -11.95 42.85 29.15
CA ARG A 866 -11.55 41.49 29.57
C ARG A 866 -12.69 40.67 30.14
N HIS A 867 -13.86 41.26 30.29
CA HIS A 867 -15.05 40.65 30.86
C HIS A 867 -16.25 40.97 29.99
N LEU A 868 -17.12 39.99 29.76
CA LEU A 868 -18.40 40.16 29.06
C LEU A 868 -19.53 39.65 29.96
N ALA A 869 -20.64 40.39 29.99
CA ALA A 869 -21.87 39.93 30.64
C ALA A 869 -22.69 39.09 29.66
N VAL A 870 -23.08 37.89 30.09
CA VAL A 870 -23.86 36.95 29.27
C VAL A 870 -25.34 37.21 29.46
N GLU A 871 -26.05 37.43 28.37
CA GLU A 871 -27.46 37.78 28.32
C GLU A 871 -28.30 36.61 27.78
N ASP A 872 -29.38 36.27 28.49
CA ASP A 872 -30.34 35.27 28.06
C ASP A 872 -31.30 35.81 26.99
N GLN A 873 -32.19 34.95 26.49
CA GLN A 873 -33.19 35.31 25.48
C GLN A 873 -34.18 36.39 25.95
N ASN A 874 -34.30 36.61 27.26
CA ASN A 874 -35.19 37.59 27.87
C ASN A 874 -34.49 38.93 28.19
N GLY A 875 -33.21 39.07 27.83
CA GLY A 875 -32.43 40.28 28.11
C GLY A 875 -31.89 40.38 29.54
N GLN A 876 -31.90 39.28 30.30
CA GLN A 876 -31.37 39.22 31.66
C GLN A 876 -29.92 38.75 31.67
N ILE A 877 -29.11 39.35 32.53
CA ILE A 877 -27.72 38.92 32.71
C ILE A 877 -27.70 37.67 33.59
N VAL A 878 -27.22 36.56 33.02
CA VAL A 878 -27.20 35.24 33.67
C VAL A 878 -25.80 34.83 34.16
N SER A 879 -24.74 35.37 33.56
CA SER A 879 -23.36 35.11 34.02
C SER A 879 -22.37 36.17 33.53
N VAL A 880 -21.13 36.11 34.02
CA VAL A 880 -20.01 36.91 33.50
C VAL A 880 -18.89 35.97 33.07
N ILE A 881 -18.33 36.21 31.88
CA ILE A 881 -17.16 35.49 31.35
C ILE A 881 -15.94 36.41 31.31
N ASP A 882 -14.77 35.86 31.61
CA ASP A 882 -13.49 36.58 31.59
C ASP A 882 -12.52 35.98 30.56
N SER A 883 -11.63 36.81 30.01
CA SER A 883 -10.69 36.41 28.96
C SER A 883 -9.73 35.30 29.39
N LYS A 884 -9.40 35.21 30.67
CA LYS A 884 -8.55 34.13 31.20
C LYS A 884 -9.30 32.81 31.23
N SER A 885 -10.61 32.80 31.49
CA SER A 885 -11.47 31.61 31.38
C SER A 885 -11.59 31.13 29.93
N LEU A 886 -11.72 32.03 28.96
CA LEU A 886 -11.75 31.68 27.53
C LEU A 886 -10.41 31.09 27.05
N ILE A 887 -9.27 31.64 27.49
CA ILE A 887 -7.93 31.18 27.08
C ILE A 887 -7.49 29.92 27.84
N GLN A 888 -7.92 29.70 29.09
CA GLN A 888 -7.58 28.49 29.84
C GLN A 888 -8.23 27.22 29.26
N PHE A 889 -9.37 27.37 28.58
CA PHE A 889 -10.05 26.26 27.92
C PHE A 889 -9.36 25.85 26.61
N GLN A 890 -8.68 26.80 25.94
CA GLN A 890 -7.81 26.57 24.79
C GLN A 890 -6.63 25.63 25.08
N ARG A 891 -6.28 25.43 26.34
CA ARG A 891 -5.10 24.66 26.68
C ARG A 891 -5.33 23.15 26.68
N TYR A 892 -6.44 22.59 27.16
CA TYR A 892 -6.57 21.14 27.25
C TYR A 892 -7.98 20.60 27.58
N GLY A 893 -8.72 20.03 26.62
CA GLY A 893 -9.83 19.12 26.95
C GLY A 893 -9.39 17.98 27.92
N PRO A 894 -8.26 17.29 27.66
CA PRO A 894 -7.77 16.20 28.51
C PRO A 894 -7.13 16.63 29.83
N ILE A 895 -6.35 17.71 29.87
CA ILE A 895 -5.66 18.16 31.11
C ILE A 895 -6.59 18.94 32.03
N VAL A 896 -7.62 19.62 31.50
CA VAL A 896 -8.68 20.16 32.37
C VAL A 896 -9.40 19.00 33.06
N LEU A 897 -9.79 17.97 32.30
CA LEU A 897 -10.35 16.74 32.88
C LEU A 897 -9.40 16.08 33.88
N TYR A 898 -8.13 15.89 33.54
CA TYR A 898 -7.11 15.37 34.44
C TYR A 898 -7.01 16.19 35.75
N ARG A 899 -7.03 17.52 35.67
CA ARG A 899 -6.93 18.41 36.84
C ARG A 899 -8.20 18.40 37.68
N GLU A 900 -9.37 18.30 37.05
CA GLU A 900 -10.65 18.20 37.75
C GLU A 900 -10.74 16.85 38.47
N ILE A 901 -10.38 15.75 37.80
CA ILE A 901 -10.28 14.41 38.41
C ILE A 901 -9.30 14.45 39.59
N ALA A 902 -8.09 14.99 39.40
CA ALA A 902 -7.09 15.08 40.47
C ALA A 902 -7.57 15.93 41.68
N ARG A 903 -8.55 16.81 41.51
CA ARG A 903 -9.13 17.67 42.56
C ARG A 903 -10.47 17.19 43.08
N ALA A 904 -11.11 16.23 42.43
CA ALA A 904 -12.40 15.69 42.80
C ALA A 904 -12.37 15.24 44.26
N LYS A 905 -13.41 15.52 45.05
CA LYS A 905 -13.49 15.19 46.48
C LYS A 905 -14.30 13.93 46.74
N THR A 906 -15.14 13.53 45.79
CA THR A 906 -16.02 12.38 45.90
C THR A 906 -15.87 11.47 44.68
N THR A 907 -16.26 10.20 44.81
CA THR A 907 -16.30 9.25 43.70
C THR A 907 -17.29 9.68 42.60
N ASP A 908 -18.39 10.34 42.97
CA ASP A 908 -19.36 10.89 42.02
C ASP A 908 -18.78 12.05 41.20
N GLU A 909 -17.96 12.93 41.80
CA GLU A 909 -17.26 13.98 41.06
C GLU A 909 -16.26 13.38 40.05
N VAL A 910 -15.55 12.31 40.41
CA VAL A 910 -14.68 11.58 39.47
C VAL A 910 -15.50 11.01 38.31
N ALA A 911 -16.65 10.39 38.61
CA ALA A 911 -17.53 9.83 37.59
C ALA A 911 -18.06 10.89 36.61
N GLN A 912 -18.51 12.03 37.13
CA GLN A 912 -18.99 13.15 36.33
C GLN A 912 -17.91 13.70 35.38
N CYS A 913 -16.64 13.72 35.82
CA CYS A 913 -15.54 14.07 34.93
C CYS A 913 -15.34 13.01 33.82
N CYS A 914 -15.35 11.72 34.16
CA CYS A 914 -15.17 10.63 33.20
C CYS A 914 -16.31 10.56 32.14
N GLU A 915 -17.54 10.97 32.46
CA GLU A 915 -18.65 11.04 31.49
C GLU A 915 -18.35 11.99 30.31
N ARG A 916 -17.54 13.03 30.52
CA ARG A 916 -17.14 14.00 29.49
C ARG A 916 -16.08 13.47 28.51
N THR A 917 -15.61 12.24 28.71
CA THR A 917 -14.64 11.60 27.83
C THR A 917 -15.22 11.30 26.43
N SER A 918 -16.47 10.83 26.33
CA SER A 918 -17.06 10.47 25.02
C SER A 918 -17.22 11.66 24.06
N PRO A 919 -17.73 12.84 24.48
CA PRO A 919 -17.73 14.04 23.64
C PRO A 919 -16.33 14.47 23.18
N LEU A 920 -15.33 14.33 24.04
CA LEU A 920 -13.94 14.68 23.71
C LEU A 920 -13.34 13.71 22.68
N VAL A 921 -13.61 12.41 22.81
CA VAL A 921 -13.20 11.42 21.81
C VAL A 921 -13.89 11.67 20.47
N LYS A 922 -15.18 12.04 20.46
CA LYS A 922 -15.89 12.45 19.24
C LYS A 922 -15.18 13.62 18.56
N ALA A 923 -14.90 14.69 19.31
CA ALA A 923 -14.24 15.89 18.78
C ALA A 923 -12.87 15.55 18.15
N LEU A 924 -12.09 14.68 18.80
CA LEU A 924 -10.80 14.23 18.26
C LEU A 924 -10.95 13.38 17.00
N MET A 925 -11.91 12.45 16.97
CA MET A 925 -12.17 11.62 15.80
C MET A 925 -12.68 12.44 14.60
N ASP A 926 -13.58 13.41 14.83
CA ASP A 926 -14.08 14.34 13.80
C ASP A 926 -12.94 15.23 13.24
N SER A 927 -11.93 15.52 14.06
CA SER A 927 -10.72 16.26 13.66
C SER A 927 -9.68 15.43 12.88
N SER A 928 -9.98 14.16 12.58
CA SER A 928 -9.05 13.22 11.95
C SER A 928 -7.76 12.96 12.78
N ALA A 929 -7.86 13.05 14.11
CA ALA A 929 -6.75 12.69 14.99
C ALA A 929 -6.37 11.22 14.83
N ARG A 930 -5.05 10.91 14.87
CA ARG A 930 -4.60 9.52 14.82
C ARG A 930 -5.13 8.73 16.03
N PRO A 931 -5.64 7.50 15.84
CA PRO A 931 -6.22 6.70 16.93
C PRO A 931 -5.33 6.52 18.16
N ARG A 932 -4.01 6.36 17.96
CA ARG A 932 -3.03 6.28 19.06
C ARG A 932 -3.10 7.45 20.04
N HIS A 933 -3.40 8.67 19.57
CA HIS A 933 -3.51 9.83 20.46
C HIS A 933 -4.79 9.80 21.29
N VAL A 934 -5.88 9.31 20.68
CA VAL A 934 -7.17 9.13 21.34
C VAL A 934 -7.06 8.07 22.45
N THR A 935 -6.44 6.92 22.17
CA THR A 935 -6.27 5.85 23.17
C THR A 935 -5.34 6.25 24.31
N ASN A 936 -4.25 6.97 24.02
CA ASN A 936 -3.35 7.52 25.05
C ASN A 936 -4.06 8.55 25.94
N MET A 937 -4.91 9.39 25.36
CA MET A 937 -5.76 10.32 26.12
C MET A 937 -6.71 9.57 27.05
N LEU A 938 -7.41 8.56 26.53
CA LEU A 938 -8.31 7.70 27.29
C LEU A 938 -7.60 7.01 28.45
N ALA A 939 -6.42 6.45 28.19
CA ALA A 939 -5.60 5.82 29.22
C ALA A 939 -5.17 6.82 30.30
N SER A 940 -4.78 8.04 29.91
CA SER A 940 -4.37 9.08 30.87
C SER A 940 -5.52 9.55 31.77
N ILE A 941 -6.75 9.63 31.24
CA ILE A 941 -7.94 9.96 32.03
C ILE A 941 -8.27 8.82 33.00
N CYS A 942 -8.25 7.57 32.53
CA CYS A 942 -8.47 6.38 33.34
C CYS A 942 -7.44 6.26 34.48
N ASP A 943 -6.16 6.53 34.18
CA ASP A 943 -5.10 6.54 35.19
C ASP A 943 -5.30 7.63 36.22
N SER A 944 -5.64 8.85 35.79
CA SER A 944 -5.94 9.95 36.71
C SER A 944 -7.10 9.63 37.65
N ALA A 945 -8.16 9.00 37.12
CA ALA A 945 -9.29 8.54 37.92
C ALA A 945 -8.83 7.48 38.93
N THR A 946 -8.04 6.50 38.47
CA THR A 946 -7.46 5.44 39.31
C THR A 946 -6.59 6.02 40.43
N GLU A 947 -5.63 6.89 40.11
CA GLU A 947 -4.75 7.57 41.07
C GLU A 947 -5.56 8.34 42.12
N ARG A 948 -6.59 9.08 41.68
CA ARG A 948 -7.43 9.85 42.59
C ARG A 948 -8.23 8.95 43.51
N LEU A 949 -8.85 7.90 42.98
CA LEU A 949 -9.61 6.93 43.77
C LEU A 949 -8.72 6.21 44.78
N ILE A 950 -7.47 5.90 44.43
CA ILE A 950 -6.48 5.35 45.36
C ILE A 950 -6.19 6.36 46.48
N GLN A 951 -5.95 7.64 46.16
CA GLN A 951 -5.72 8.66 47.18
C GLN A 951 -6.92 8.86 48.11
N MET A 952 -8.14 8.83 47.58
CA MET A 952 -9.36 8.86 48.39
C MET A 952 -9.45 7.64 49.32
N ALA A 953 -9.25 6.44 48.76
CA ALA A 953 -9.32 5.21 49.54
C ALA A 953 -8.23 5.12 50.62
N VAL A 954 -7.02 5.62 50.36
CA VAL A 954 -5.94 5.72 51.36
C VAL A 954 -6.30 6.75 52.45
N ASN A 955 -6.89 7.90 52.10
CA ASN A 955 -7.33 8.87 53.10
C ASN A 955 -8.42 8.28 54.03
N ASP A 956 -9.29 7.42 53.51
CA ASP A 956 -10.34 6.76 54.28
C ASP A 956 -9.83 5.59 55.12
N LEU A 957 -8.88 4.81 54.60
CA LEU A 957 -8.32 3.62 55.27
C LEU A 957 -7.20 3.93 56.27
N GLY A 958 -6.51 5.07 56.11
CA GLY A 958 -5.30 5.41 56.86
C GLY A 958 -4.01 5.12 56.08
N PRO A 959 -2.82 5.31 56.71
CA PRO A 959 -1.55 5.15 56.02
C PRO A 959 -1.30 3.70 55.57
N THR A 960 -0.68 3.54 54.41
CA THR A 960 -0.41 2.24 53.81
C THR A 960 0.59 1.43 54.65
N PRO A 961 0.32 0.15 54.95
CA PRO A 961 1.15 -0.66 55.84
C PRO A 961 2.45 -1.18 55.20
N ALA A 962 2.57 -1.11 53.88
CA ALA A 962 3.76 -1.48 53.10
C ALA A 962 3.84 -0.63 51.83
N THR A 963 5.04 -0.57 51.24
CA THR A 963 5.21 -0.06 49.87
C THR A 963 4.43 -0.95 48.90
N PHE A 964 3.71 -0.35 47.95
CA PHE A 964 2.91 -1.08 46.98
C PHE A 964 2.93 -0.39 45.62
N ALA A 965 2.51 -1.14 44.60
CA ALA A 965 2.20 -0.65 43.28
C ALA A 965 0.82 -1.14 42.86
N PHE A 966 0.00 -0.22 42.36
CA PHE A 966 -1.21 -0.52 41.63
C PHE A 966 -0.84 -0.63 40.14
N ILE A 967 -1.08 -1.80 39.56
CA ILE A 967 -0.77 -2.09 38.17
C ILE A 967 -2.03 -2.15 37.33
N ALA A 968 -1.93 -1.60 36.13
CA ALA A 968 -2.87 -1.86 35.06
C ALA A 968 -2.34 -2.98 34.17
N MET A 969 -3.25 -3.76 33.61
CA MET A 969 -2.98 -4.89 32.72
C MET A 969 -3.78 -4.75 31.42
N GLY A 970 -3.55 -5.65 30.47
CA GLY A 970 -4.35 -5.72 29.24
C GLY A 970 -4.32 -4.43 28.43
N SER A 971 -5.47 -3.98 27.92
CA SER A 971 -5.54 -2.75 27.10
C SER A 971 -5.17 -1.50 27.88
N GLN A 972 -5.43 -1.42 29.19
CA GLN A 972 -4.94 -0.31 30.01
C GLN A 972 -3.43 -0.36 30.17
N GLY A 973 -2.88 -1.56 30.41
CA GLY A 973 -1.44 -1.77 30.50
C GLY A 973 -0.68 -1.42 29.21
N ARG A 974 -1.31 -1.58 28.05
CA ARG A 974 -0.79 -1.14 26.74
C ARG A 974 -1.12 0.31 26.35
N GLN A 975 -1.97 0.99 27.12
CA GLN A 975 -2.51 2.34 26.79
C GLN A 975 -3.34 2.37 25.49
N GLU A 976 -4.05 1.27 25.21
CA GLU A 976 -4.85 1.03 23.99
C GLU A 976 -6.35 0.91 24.31
N GLN A 977 -6.78 1.51 25.42
CA GLN A 977 -8.19 1.51 25.84
C GLN A 977 -9.05 2.30 24.87
N THR A 978 -10.30 1.87 24.74
CA THR A 978 -11.33 2.55 23.94
C THR A 978 -12.53 2.91 24.83
N LEU A 979 -13.63 3.37 24.25
CA LEU A 979 -14.84 3.77 24.98
C LEU A 979 -15.59 2.58 25.60
N LEU A 980 -15.35 1.36 25.11
CA LEU A 980 -15.77 0.10 25.72
C LEU A 980 -14.54 -0.61 26.30
N THR A 981 -14.26 -0.39 27.58
CA THR A 981 -13.17 -1.04 28.31
C THR A 981 -13.66 -1.50 29.67
N ASP A 982 -13.28 -2.72 30.05
CA ASP A 982 -13.40 -3.25 31.41
C ASP A 982 -12.15 -2.93 32.24
N GLN A 983 -12.21 -3.27 33.53
CA GLN A 983 -11.12 -3.08 34.47
C GLN A 983 -10.17 -4.28 34.49
N ASP A 984 -8.93 -4.10 34.03
CA ASP A 984 -7.85 -5.09 34.18
C ASP A 984 -6.74 -4.51 35.07
N ASN A 985 -6.78 -4.81 36.37
CA ASN A 985 -5.86 -4.22 37.34
C ASN A 985 -5.51 -5.15 38.52
N GLY A 986 -4.45 -4.80 39.25
CA GLY A 986 -3.92 -5.60 40.35
C GLY A 986 -3.09 -4.76 41.32
N ILE A 987 -2.83 -5.32 42.50
CA ILE A 987 -1.96 -4.74 43.52
C ILE A 987 -0.84 -5.72 43.83
N LEU A 988 0.38 -5.20 43.82
CA LEU A 988 1.55 -5.89 44.36
C LEU A 988 2.19 -5.06 45.47
N PHE A 989 2.53 -5.70 46.58
CA PHE A 989 3.07 -5.01 47.75
C PHE A 989 4.33 -5.69 48.29
N ALA A 990 5.24 -4.89 48.84
CA ALA A 990 6.45 -5.37 49.47
C ALA A 990 6.13 -6.14 50.77
N PRO A 991 6.94 -7.14 51.14
CA PRO A 991 6.82 -7.78 52.45
C PRO A 991 7.05 -6.74 53.56
N ALA A 992 6.09 -6.62 54.49
CA ALA A 992 6.25 -5.73 55.63
C ALA A 992 6.96 -6.46 56.78
N ALA A 993 8.23 -6.12 57.03
CA ALA A 993 9.07 -6.81 58.03
C ALA A 993 8.52 -6.73 59.48
N ASN A 994 7.71 -5.71 59.80
CA ASN A 994 7.22 -5.43 61.16
C ASN A 994 5.67 -5.41 61.25
N ALA A 995 4.95 -5.93 60.26
CA ALA A 995 3.48 -5.95 60.26
C ALA A 995 2.94 -7.37 60.03
N ASP A 996 1.77 -7.65 60.61
CA ASP A 996 1.05 -8.91 60.44
C ASP A 996 0.65 -9.10 58.96
N PRO A 997 1.14 -10.15 58.26
CA PRO A 997 0.88 -10.37 56.84
C PRO A 997 -0.60 -10.40 56.47
N GLU A 998 -1.46 -10.94 57.34
CA GLU A 998 -2.91 -10.99 57.10
C GLU A 998 -3.54 -9.59 57.17
N LYS A 999 -3.08 -8.74 58.09
CA LYS A 999 -3.55 -7.35 58.17
C LYS A 999 -3.08 -6.50 56.99
N VAL A 1000 -1.85 -6.73 56.51
CA VAL A 1000 -1.32 -6.07 55.31
C VAL A 1000 -2.16 -6.45 54.09
N LYS A 1001 -2.45 -7.74 53.93
CA LYS A 1001 -3.28 -8.26 52.84
C LYS A 1001 -4.71 -7.73 52.91
N ASP A 1002 -5.34 -7.73 54.09
CA ASP A 1002 -6.70 -7.21 54.28
C ASP A 1002 -6.80 -5.72 53.93
N TYR A 1003 -5.80 -4.92 54.33
CA TYR A 1003 -5.73 -3.51 53.96
C TYR A 1003 -5.73 -3.32 52.42
N PHE A 1004 -4.89 -4.05 51.69
CA PHE A 1004 -4.81 -3.91 50.24
C PHE A 1004 -6.02 -4.50 49.51
N MET A 1005 -6.67 -5.52 50.06
CA MET A 1005 -7.96 -6.02 49.56
C MET A 1005 -9.07 -4.98 49.70
N GLN A 1006 -9.15 -4.30 50.84
CA GLN A 1006 -10.09 -3.19 51.05
C GLN A 1006 -9.78 -1.99 50.15
N LEU A 1007 -8.50 -1.67 49.94
CA LEU A 1007 -8.05 -0.65 49.00
C LEU A 1007 -8.50 -0.99 47.57
N GLY A 1008 -8.19 -2.20 47.11
CA GLY A 1008 -8.58 -2.69 45.79
C GLY A 1008 -10.09 -2.65 45.58
N THR A 1009 -10.87 -3.06 46.58
CA THR A 1009 -12.35 -3.00 46.53
C THR A 1009 -12.86 -1.57 46.31
N ARG A 1010 -12.42 -0.61 47.13
CA ARG A 1010 -12.86 0.79 47.00
C ARG A 1010 -12.49 1.41 45.64
N VAL A 1011 -11.30 1.10 45.13
CA VAL A 1011 -10.82 1.62 43.84
C VAL A 1011 -11.63 1.01 42.69
N CYS A 1012 -11.84 -0.31 42.69
CA CYS A 1012 -12.63 -0.99 41.67
C CYS A 1012 -14.09 -0.54 41.65
N ASP A 1013 -14.70 -0.34 42.83
CA ASP A 1013 -16.06 0.19 42.95
C ASP A 1013 -16.15 1.63 42.42
N GLY A 1014 -15.16 2.47 42.73
CA GLY A 1014 -15.06 3.83 42.23
C GLY A 1014 -14.88 3.90 40.71
N LEU A 1015 -14.06 3.02 40.13
CA LEU A 1015 -13.88 2.91 38.68
C LEU A 1015 -15.16 2.43 37.99
N ASN A 1016 -15.87 1.46 38.59
CA ASN A 1016 -17.17 1.02 38.10
C ASN A 1016 -18.20 2.16 38.13
N ARG A 1017 -18.18 2.98 39.18
CA ARG A 1017 -19.00 4.19 39.27
C ARG A 1017 -18.64 5.23 38.19
N ALA A 1018 -17.36 5.33 37.83
CA ALA A 1018 -16.86 6.23 36.80
C ALA A 1018 -17.05 5.73 35.35
N GLY A 1019 -17.76 4.60 35.15
CA GLY A 1019 -18.08 4.08 33.83
C GLY A 1019 -17.15 2.98 33.31
N TYR A 1020 -16.23 2.47 34.15
CA TYR A 1020 -15.34 1.35 33.83
C TYR A 1020 -15.90 0.05 34.44
N PRO A 1021 -16.69 -0.76 33.71
CA PRO A 1021 -17.34 -1.95 34.26
C PRO A 1021 -16.34 -2.98 34.83
N PHE A 1022 -16.80 -3.73 35.83
CA PHE A 1022 -16.05 -4.86 36.37
C PHE A 1022 -15.68 -5.88 35.28
N CYS A 1023 -14.45 -6.38 35.32
CA CYS A 1023 -13.98 -7.40 34.39
C CYS A 1023 -14.67 -8.75 34.66
N ARG A 1024 -15.19 -9.37 33.59
CA ARG A 1024 -15.88 -10.66 33.65
C ARG A 1024 -14.95 -11.80 34.08
N GLY A 1025 -13.66 -11.70 33.74
CA GLY A 1025 -12.61 -12.64 34.15
C GLY A 1025 -12.12 -12.44 35.58
N GLN A 1026 -12.70 -11.49 36.33
CA GLN A 1026 -12.29 -11.15 37.69
C GLN A 1026 -10.81 -10.75 37.83
N VAL A 1027 -10.22 -10.16 36.79
CA VAL A 1027 -8.82 -9.66 36.76
C VAL A 1027 -8.73 -8.26 37.37
N MET A 1028 -8.97 -8.18 38.67
CA MET A 1028 -9.11 -6.91 39.39
C MET A 1028 -8.43 -6.94 40.77
N ALA A 1029 -8.00 -5.77 41.23
CA ALA A 1029 -7.33 -5.56 42.51
C ALA A 1029 -8.17 -5.93 43.74
N ASN A 1030 -9.50 -6.07 43.59
CA ASN A 1030 -10.40 -6.55 44.63
C ASN A 1030 -10.46 -8.08 44.76
N ASN A 1031 -9.69 -8.80 43.95
CA ASN A 1031 -9.58 -10.25 43.99
C ASN A 1031 -8.25 -10.67 44.63
N ALA A 1032 -8.29 -11.59 45.59
CA ALA A 1032 -7.12 -12.09 46.31
C ALA A 1032 -6.07 -12.73 45.40
N ARG A 1033 -6.45 -13.18 44.19
CA ARG A 1033 -5.51 -13.67 43.18
C ARG A 1033 -4.61 -12.57 42.60
N TRP A 1034 -5.10 -11.33 42.55
CA TRP A 1034 -4.42 -10.19 41.92
C TRP A 1034 -4.02 -9.09 42.92
N CYS A 1035 -4.27 -9.32 44.21
CA CYS A 1035 -3.81 -8.51 45.33
C CYS A 1035 -2.92 -9.36 46.23
N ARG A 1036 -1.61 -9.36 45.94
CA ARG A 1036 -0.64 -10.28 46.56
C ARG A 1036 0.70 -9.62 46.83
N SER A 1037 1.50 -10.23 47.70
CA SER A 1037 2.86 -9.77 47.95
C SER A 1037 3.74 -9.98 46.71
N LEU A 1038 4.84 -9.24 46.58
CA LEU A 1038 5.79 -9.44 45.49
C LEU A 1038 6.31 -10.90 45.43
N PRO A 1039 6.75 -11.55 46.53
CA PRO A 1039 7.14 -12.96 46.51
C PRO A 1039 6.04 -13.91 46.00
N ASP A 1040 4.77 -13.66 46.37
CA ASP A 1040 3.64 -14.46 45.89
C ASP A 1040 3.38 -14.28 44.39
N TRP A 1041 3.61 -13.07 43.87
CA TRP A 1041 3.55 -12.80 42.43
C TRP A 1041 4.66 -13.54 41.68
N LEU A 1042 5.90 -13.49 42.17
CA LEU A 1042 7.04 -14.19 41.56
C LEU A 1042 6.79 -15.71 41.53
N SER A 1043 6.41 -16.30 42.68
CA SER A 1043 6.09 -17.72 42.78
C SER A 1043 4.88 -18.12 41.94
N GLY A 1044 3.87 -17.24 41.82
CA GLY A 1044 2.70 -17.48 40.98
C GLY A 1044 3.08 -17.57 39.50
N PHE A 1045 3.94 -16.67 39.01
CA PHE A 1045 4.46 -16.73 37.65
C PHE A 1045 5.33 -17.97 37.41
N ASP A 1046 6.17 -18.36 38.37
CA ASP A 1046 6.96 -19.60 38.28
C ASP A 1046 6.07 -20.82 38.11
N GLU A 1047 5.03 -20.93 38.93
CA GLU A 1047 4.06 -22.02 38.88
C GLU A 1047 3.31 -22.04 37.54
N TRP A 1048 2.84 -20.88 37.06
CA TRP A 1048 2.14 -20.76 35.78
C TRP A 1048 3.02 -21.18 34.60
N VAL A 1049 4.27 -20.74 34.58
CA VAL A 1049 5.24 -21.13 33.54
C VAL A 1049 5.68 -22.60 33.73
N GLN A 1050 5.56 -23.19 34.92
CA GLN A 1050 5.84 -24.61 35.19
C GLN A 1050 4.71 -25.57 34.81
N LYS A 1051 3.45 -25.23 35.09
CA LYS A 1051 2.31 -26.15 34.92
C LYS A 1051 1.75 -26.20 33.50
N SER A 1052 1.89 -25.13 32.74
CA SER A 1052 1.75 -25.03 31.26
C SER A 1052 0.81 -26.05 30.58
N GLU A 1053 -0.48 -26.05 30.93
CA GLU A 1053 -1.50 -26.52 30.00
C GLU A 1053 -1.75 -25.45 28.92
N PRO A 1054 -2.01 -25.83 27.65
CA PRO A 1054 -2.15 -24.87 26.55
C PRO A 1054 -3.19 -23.77 26.79
N GLN A 1055 -4.27 -24.08 27.51
CA GLN A 1055 -5.36 -23.14 27.79
C GLN A 1055 -4.96 -22.07 28.82
N GLU A 1056 -4.18 -22.43 29.85
CA GLU A 1056 -3.74 -21.49 30.89
C GLU A 1056 -2.77 -20.44 30.32
N ILE A 1057 -1.94 -20.80 29.33
CA ILE A 1057 -0.98 -19.86 28.69
C ILE A 1057 -1.69 -18.76 27.88
N VAL A 1058 -2.86 -19.07 27.29
CA VAL A 1058 -3.67 -18.08 26.57
C VAL A 1058 -4.25 -17.06 27.55
N ASP A 1059 -4.80 -17.54 28.67
CA ASP A 1059 -5.32 -16.70 29.75
C ASP A 1059 -4.20 -15.87 30.40
N LEU A 1060 -2.96 -16.37 30.38
CA LEU A 1060 -1.79 -15.67 30.92
C LEU A 1060 -1.29 -14.52 30.05
N SER A 1061 -1.71 -14.45 28.78
CA SER A 1061 -1.17 -13.49 27.82
C SER A 1061 -1.41 -12.02 28.19
N ILE A 1062 -2.44 -11.75 29.00
CA ILE A 1062 -2.76 -10.41 29.52
C ILE A 1062 -1.72 -9.92 30.53
N PHE A 1063 -1.07 -10.83 31.26
CA PHE A 1063 -0.11 -10.52 32.33
C PHE A 1063 1.30 -10.25 31.82
N PHE A 1064 1.52 -10.25 30.50
CA PHE A 1064 2.75 -9.70 29.91
C PHE A 1064 2.59 -8.23 29.50
N ASP A 1065 1.39 -7.67 29.65
CA ASP A 1065 1.07 -6.29 29.31
C ASP A 1065 0.68 -5.50 30.55
N PHE A 1066 1.60 -5.36 31.51
CA PHE A 1066 1.36 -4.62 32.74
C PHE A 1066 2.24 -3.39 32.87
N ARG A 1067 1.71 -2.34 33.50
CA ARG A 1067 2.45 -1.13 33.88
C ARG A 1067 1.98 -0.59 35.22
N THR A 1068 2.85 0.16 35.89
CA THR A 1068 2.47 0.91 37.09
C THR A 1068 1.53 2.06 36.74
N VAL A 1069 0.47 2.21 37.52
CA VAL A 1069 -0.41 3.39 37.52
C VAL A 1069 -0.14 4.25 38.75
N TYR A 1070 0.03 3.62 39.92
CA TYR A 1070 0.30 4.32 41.17
C TYR A 1070 1.25 3.51 42.05
N GLY A 1071 2.06 4.20 42.86
CA GLY A 1071 2.96 3.56 43.82
C GLY A 1071 4.37 3.31 43.27
N ASP A 1072 5.08 2.34 43.85
CA ASP A 1072 6.51 2.12 43.60
C ASP A 1072 6.76 1.32 42.30
N THR A 1073 7.40 1.98 41.33
CA THR A 1073 7.75 1.38 40.04
C THR A 1073 8.78 0.26 40.14
N GLU A 1074 9.65 0.27 41.17
CA GLU A 1074 10.71 -0.75 41.30
C GLU A 1074 10.14 -2.15 41.54
N LEU A 1075 9.04 -2.27 42.28
CA LEU A 1075 8.39 -3.57 42.49
C LEU A 1075 7.91 -4.18 41.17
N VAL A 1076 7.46 -3.34 40.24
CA VAL A 1076 7.00 -3.75 38.91
C VAL A 1076 8.19 -4.09 38.00
N HIS A 1077 9.29 -3.34 38.11
CA HIS A 1077 10.54 -3.66 37.42
C HIS A 1077 11.14 -4.99 37.89
N GLU A 1078 11.08 -5.28 39.18
CA GLU A 1078 11.52 -6.55 39.75
C GLU A 1078 10.70 -7.72 39.24
N LEU A 1079 9.36 -7.59 39.26
CA LEU A 1079 8.45 -8.59 38.66
C LEU A 1079 8.78 -8.83 37.18
N ARG A 1080 9.02 -7.76 36.40
CA ARG A 1080 9.35 -7.88 34.98
C ARG A 1080 10.71 -8.54 34.74
N ARG A 1081 11.73 -8.22 35.54
CA ARG A 1081 13.05 -8.88 35.48
C ARG A 1081 12.94 -10.37 35.74
N HIS A 1082 12.15 -10.75 36.75
CA HIS A 1082 11.88 -12.15 37.06
C HIS A 1082 11.19 -12.88 35.91
N ILE A 1083 10.13 -12.30 35.35
CA ILE A 1083 9.42 -12.87 34.19
C ILE A 1083 10.39 -13.10 33.02
N HIS A 1084 11.23 -12.12 32.67
CA HIS A 1084 12.23 -12.29 31.62
C HIS A 1084 13.22 -13.43 31.91
N SER A 1085 13.66 -13.56 33.17
CA SER A 1085 14.55 -14.65 33.60
C SER A 1085 13.88 -16.02 33.44
N VAL A 1086 12.62 -16.15 33.85
CA VAL A 1086 11.89 -17.43 33.79
C VAL A 1086 11.59 -17.85 32.35
N LEU A 1087 11.33 -16.89 31.46
CA LEU A 1087 11.08 -17.15 30.04
C LEU A 1087 12.32 -17.63 29.28
N LEU A 1088 13.53 -17.21 29.69
CA LEU A 1088 14.79 -17.69 29.11
C LEU A 1088 14.97 -19.20 29.28
N ASP A 1089 14.60 -19.72 30.45
CA ASP A 1089 14.80 -21.12 30.81
C ASP A 1089 13.77 -22.06 30.18
N LYS A 1090 12.73 -21.54 29.50
CA LYS A 1090 11.62 -22.33 28.96
C LYS A 1090 11.15 -21.89 27.57
N PRO A 1091 11.88 -22.28 26.51
CA PRO A 1091 11.53 -21.92 25.13
C PRO A 1091 10.15 -22.45 24.66
N ALA A 1092 9.61 -23.50 25.29
CA ALA A 1092 8.31 -24.08 24.94
C ALA A 1092 7.14 -23.08 25.09
N ILE A 1093 7.25 -22.07 25.96
CA ILE A 1093 6.17 -21.08 26.14
C ILE A 1093 5.94 -20.22 24.90
N PHE A 1094 7.00 -19.93 24.14
CA PHE A 1094 6.90 -19.17 22.90
C PHE A 1094 6.14 -19.95 21.82
N HIS A 1095 6.20 -21.28 21.84
CA HIS A 1095 5.42 -22.14 20.96
C HIS A 1095 3.91 -21.99 21.23
N PHE A 1096 3.49 -22.01 22.50
CA PHE A 1096 2.09 -21.84 22.89
C PHE A 1096 1.58 -20.41 22.61
N LEU A 1097 2.38 -19.39 22.90
CA LEU A 1097 2.04 -18.00 22.55
C LEU A 1097 1.94 -17.78 21.02
N ALA A 1098 2.78 -18.46 20.25
CA ALA A 1098 2.69 -18.47 18.79
C ALA A 1098 1.41 -19.14 18.30
N GLN A 1099 1.06 -20.33 18.83
CA GLN A 1099 -0.22 -21.01 18.50
C GLN A 1099 -1.43 -20.12 18.77
N ASN A 1100 -1.47 -19.39 19.90
CA ASN A 1100 -2.54 -18.46 20.23
C ASN A 1100 -2.69 -17.35 19.17
N THR A 1101 -1.58 -16.84 18.65
CA THR A 1101 -1.57 -15.80 17.58
C THR A 1101 -2.20 -16.31 16.27
N LEU A 1102 -2.19 -17.63 16.04
CA LEU A 1102 -2.75 -18.27 14.85
C LEU A 1102 -4.22 -18.70 15.00
N LEU A 1103 -4.82 -18.58 16.20
CA LEU A 1103 -6.21 -18.99 16.43
C LEU A 1103 -7.21 -18.13 15.66
N PHE A 1104 -6.95 -16.83 15.55
CA PHE A 1104 -7.76 -15.96 14.72
C PHE A 1104 -7.49 -16.28 13.25
N LYS A 1105 -8.48 -16.87 12.56
CA LYS A 1105 -8.41 -17.04 11.12
C LYS A 1105 -9.08 -15.84 10.47
N PRO A 1106 -8.33 -14.93 9.80
CA PRO A 1106 -8.96 -13.85 9.07
C PRO A 1106 -9.96 -14.45 8.07
N PRO A 1107 -11.12 -13.81 7.86
CA PRO A 1107 -12.21 -14.33 7.02
C PRO A 1107 -11.88 -14.22 5.53
N PHE A 1108 -10.73 -14.76 5.12
CA PHE A 1108 -10.26 -14.84 3.74
C PHE A 1108 -10.47 -16.22 3.15
N ARG A 1109 -10.81 -16.24 1.86
CA ARG A 1109 -10.43 -17.34 0.98
C ARG A 1109 -9.29 -16.87 0.07
N LEU A 1110 -8.57 -17.84 -0.51
CA LEU A 1110 -7.35 -17.74 -1.33
C LEU A 1110 -7.36 -16.78 -2.55
N LEU A 1111 -8.34 -15.87 -2.68
CA LEU A 1111 -8.62 -15.02 -3.85
C LEU A 1111 -9.28 -13.67 -3.48
N GLY A 1112 -8.80 -12.99 -2.42
CA GLY A 1112 -9.04 -11.55 -2.21
C GLY A 1112 -10.46 -11.09 -1.85
N ASN A 1113 -11.45 -11.99 -1.80
CA ASN A 1113 -12.80 -11.67 -1.33
C ASN A 1113 -13.01 -12.14 0.12
N ILE A 1114 -13.35 -11.19 0.99
CA ILE A 1114 -13.82 -11.45 2.37
C ILE A 1114 -15.20 -12.12 2.25
N TYR A 1115 -15.39 -13.35 2.74
CA TYR A 1115 -16.75 -13.88 2.94
C TYR A 1115 -17.04 -14.18 4.41
N LEU A 1116 -17.89 -13.32 4.94
CA LEU A 1116 -19.01 -13.60 5.82
C LEU A 1116 -19.52 -15.05 5.63
N SER A 1117 -19.13 -16.01 6.48
CA SER A 1117 -19.70 -17.36 6.41
C SER A 1117 -20.39 -17.72 7.72
N GLY A 1118 -21.64 -18.17 7.60
CA GLY A 1118 -22.54 -18.40 8.71
C GLY A 1118 -22.15 -19.57 9.61
N GLY A 1119 -22.26 -19.32 10.91
CA GLY A 1119 -22.74 -20.29 11.88
C GLY A 1119 -24.24 -20.05 12.12
N THR A 1120 -24.97 -21.11 12.43
CA THR A 1120 -26.37 -21.05 12.84
C THR A 1120 -26.60 -20.05 13.99
N LYS A 1121 -27.62 -19.18 13.83
CA LYS A 1121 -28.15 -18.16 14.78
C LYS A 1121 -27.55 -16.74 14.67
N GLU A 1122 -28.34 -15.83 14.10
CA GLU A 1122 -28.32 -14.34 14.18
C GLU A 1122 -27.10 -13.51 13.74
N HIS A 1123 -25.86 -14.02 13.63
CA HIS A 1123 -24.66 -13.17 13.40
C HIS A 1123 -23.79 -13.61 12.21
N SER A 1124 -24.39 -14.08 11.11
CA SER A 1124 -23.64 -14.45 9.90
C SER A 1124 -23.19 -13.21 9.13
N GLY A 1125 -21.92 -12.84 9.26
CA GLY A 1125 -21.31 -11.82 8.41
C GLY A 1125 -20.81 -10.56 9.10
N GLU A 1126 -20.56 -10.65 10.39
CA GLU A 1126 -20.02 -9.54 11.16
C GLU A 1126 -18.58 -9.85 11.59
N ILE A 1127 -17.79 -8.79 11.74
CA ILE A 1127 -16.40 -8.85 12.16
C ILE A 1127 -16.28 -8.18 13.51
N ASN A 1128 -15.79 -8.91 14.51
CA ASN A 1128 -15.37 -8.31 15.76
C ASN A 1128 -13.99 -7.67 15.58
N LEU A 1129 -13.93 -6.34 15.61
CA LEU A 1129 -12.71 -5.57 15.45
C LEU A 1129 -11.69 -5.83 16.57
N LYS A 1130 -12.15 -6.14 17.80
CA LYS A 1130 -11.24 -6.52 18.89
C LYS A 1130 -10.47 -7.78 18.50
N ASP A 1131 -11.17 -8.81 18.03
CA ASP A 1131 -10.58 -10.10 17.66
C ASP A 1131 -9.67 -9.96 16.43
N ALA A 1132 -10.06 -9.13 15.46
CA ALA A 1132 -9.26 -8.81 14.28
C ALA A 1132 -7.90 -8.16 14.60
N MET A 1133 -7.83 -7.36 15.67
CA MET A 1133 -6.59 -6.69 16.09
C MET A 1133 -5.68 -7.60 16.93
N MET A 1134 -6.23 -8.64 17.56
CA MET A 1134 -5.48 -9.50 18.48
C MET A 1134 -4.22 -10.14 17.86
N PRO A 1135 -4.19 -10.60 16.59
CA PRO A 1135 -2.97 -11.12 15.99
C PRO A 1135 -1.81 -10.12 15.97
N ILE A 1136 -2.09 -8.84 15.71
CA ILE A 1136 -1.06 -7.79 15.69
C ILE A 1136 -0.52 -7.56 17.12
N VAL A 1137 -1.42 -7.51 18.10
CA VAL A 1137 -1.06 -7.36 19.52
C VAL A 1137 -0.22 -8.54 20.00
N SER A 1138 -0.66 -9.76 19.70
CA SER A 1138 0.00 -11.00 20.10
C SER A 1138 1.35 -11.17 19.40
N PHE A 1139 1.47 -10.80 18.12
CA PHE A 1139 2.75 -10.74 17.41
C PHE A 1139 3.72 -9.78 18.08
N ALA A 1140 3.31 -8.52 18.28
CA ALA A 1140 4.17 -7.52 18.90
C ALA A 1140 4.63 -7.96 20.30
N ARG A 1141 3.72 -8.54 21.10
CA ARG A 1141 4.02 -9.10 22.43
C ARG A 1141 4.99 -10.26 22.37
N LEU A 1142 4.73 -11.25 21.50
CA LEU A 1142 5.54 -12.46 21.36
C LEU A 1142 7.00 -12.13 21.05
N TYR A 1143 7.23 -11.26 20.07
CA TYR A 1143 8.58 -10.85 19.69
C TYR A 1143 9.21 -9.94 20.73
N ALA A 1144 8.45 -9.02 21.35
CA ALA A 1144 8.96 -8.20 22.44
C ALA A 1144 9.46 -9.07 23.62
N LEU A 1145 8.71 -10.11 24.00
CA LEU A 1145 9.14 -11.05 25.04
C LEU A 1145 10.39 -11.84 24.62
N ARG A 1146 10.45 -12.33 23.38
CA ARG A 1146 11.62 -13.06 22.85
C ARG A 1146 12.89 -12.21 22.84
N HIS A 1147 12.77 -10.90 22.67
CA HIS A 1147 13.89 -9.96 22.61
C HIS A 1147 14.06 -9.15 23.92
N HIS A 1148 13.46 -9.58 25.02
CA HIS A 1148 13.58 -8.94 26.35
C HIS A 1148 13.26 -7.44 26.36
N MET A 1149 12.21 -7.06 25.64
CA MET A 1149 11.75 -5.68 25.57
C MET A 1149 10.82 -5.35 26.73
N ASN A 1150 10.87 -4.10 27.20
CA ASN A 1150 10.09 -3.61 28.33
C ASN A 1150 8.85 -2.79 27.91
N GLN A 1151 8.75 -2.45 26.63
CA GLN A 1151 7.63 -1.75 26.04
C GLN A 1151 6.36 -2.60 26.16
N THR A 1152 5.23 -1.98 26.52
CA THR A 1152 3.92 -2.65 26.58
C THR A 1152 3.01 -2.25 25.43
N HIS A 1153 3.01 -0.99 25.02
CA HIS A 1153 2.22 -0.48 23.89
C HIS A 1153 2.59 -1.21 22.59
N THR A 1154 1.59 -1.71 21.84
CA THR A 1154 1.78 -2.53 20.63
C THR A 1154 2.60 -1.80 19.57
N LEU A 1155 2.24 -0.56 19.22
CA LEU A 1155 3.01 0.20 18.23
C LEU A 1155 4.44 0.53 18.69
N ALA A 1156 4.66 0.83 19.98
CA ALA A 1156 6.01 1.03 20.52
C ALA A 1156 6.85 -0.25 20.48
N ARG A 1157 6.23 -1.43 20.65
CA ARG A 1157 6.91 -2.72 20.44
C ARG A 1157 7.28 -2.92 18.97
N ILE A 1158 6.38 -2.60 18.04
CA ILE A 1158 6.64 -2.70 16.59
C ILE A 1158 7.77 -1.74 16.17
N GLU A 1159 7.77 -0.50 16.66
CA GLU A 1159 8.84 0.48 16.47
C GLU A 1159 10.18 -0.06 17.02
N ALA A 1160 10.20 -0.55 18.27
CA ALA A 1160 11.40 -1.11 18.89
C ALA A 1160 11.93 -2.38 18.17
N LEU A 1161 11.04 -3.20 17.60
CA LEU A 1161 11.43 -4.37 16.80
C LEU A 1161 12.07 -3.97 15.48
N ALA A 1162 11.61 -2.88 14.84
CA ALA A 1162 12.23 -2.34 13.64
C ALA A 1162 13.58 -1.69 13.95
N GLU A 1163 13.69 -0.93 15.05
CA GLU A 1163 14.95 -0.33 15.51
C GLU A 1163 16.03 -1.38 15.82
N ARG A 1164 15.62 -2.59 16.21
CA ARG A 1164 16.53 -3.73 16.44
C ARG A 1164 16.66 -4.66 15.23
N ASN A 1165 16.22 -4.25 14.04
CA ASN A 1165 16.28 -5.03 12.80
C ASN A 1165 15.61 -6.42 12.86
N VAL A 1166 14.65 -6.63 13.78
CA VAL A 1166 13.87 -7.88 13.88
C VAL A 1166 12.79 -7.94 12.79
N ILE A 1167 12.30 -6.78 12.38
CA ILE A 1167 11.38 -6.60 11.24
C ILE A 1167 11.89 -5.46 10.36
N LEU A 1168 11.52 -5.47 9.08
CA LEU A 1168 11.87 -4.39 8.14
C LEU A 1168 11.06 -3.12 8.44
N SER A 1169 11.64 -1.95 8.16
CA SER A 1169 10.96 -0.66 8.28
C SER A 1169 9.68 -0.57 7.44
N SER A 1170 9.63 -1.21 6.27
CA SER A 1170 8.42 -1.30 5.45
C SER A 1170 7.33 -2.11 6.15
N SER A 1171 7.69 -3.26 6.74
CA SER A 1171 6.75 -4.06 7.53
C SER A 1171 6.25 -3.31 8.77
N ARG A 1172 7.10 -2.52 9.44
CA ARG A 1172 6.67 -1.62 10.53
C ARG A 1172 5.57 -0.67 10.06
N ASP A 1173 5.74 -0.02 8.91
CA ASP A 1173 4.78 0.96 8.38
C ASP A 1173 3.45 0.29 8.01
N GLU A 1174 3.51 -0.86 7.36
CA GLU A 1174 2.33 -1.63 6.97
C GLU A 1174 1.53 -2.14 8.18
N ILE A 1175 2.23 -2.68 9.20
CA ILE A 1175 1.61 -3.15 10.45
C ILE A 1175 0.99 -1.98 11.22
N THR A 1176 1.70 -0.85 11.26
CA THR A 1176 1.23 0.36 11.93
C THR A 1176 -0.04 0.90 11.26
N ALA A 1177 -0.05 0.99 9.93
CA ALA A 1177 -1.21 1.42 9.17
C ALA A 1177 -2.42 0.49 9.37
N ALA A 1178 -2.21 -0.84 9.35
CA ALA A 1178 -3.25 -1.82 9.61
C ALA A 1178 -3.85 -1.68 11.02
N TYR A 1179 -2.99 -1.54 12.05
CA TYR A 1179 -3.42 -1.38 13.43
C TYR A 1179 -4.18 -0.06 13.65
N ASP A 1180 -3.65 1.06 13.17
CA ASP A 1180 -4.29 2.38 13.29
C ASP A 1180 -5.65 2.36 12.56
N PHE A 1181 -5.74 1.78 11.37
CA PHE A 1181 -7.02 1.68 10.64
C PHE A 1181 -8.08 0.86 11.40
N LEU A 1182 -7.72 -0.32 11.93
CA LEU A 1182 -8.64 -1.15 12.71
C LEU A 1182 -9.07 -0.45 14.02
N MET A 1183 -8.15 0.25 14.68
CA MET A 1183 -8.46 1.03 15.89
C MET A 1183 -9.41 2.20 15.57
N HIS A 1184 -9.21 2.87 14.42
CA HIS A 1184 -10.07 3.95 13.97
C HIS A 1184 -11.51 3.45 13.76
N LEU A 1185 -11.69 2.35 13.00
CA LEU A 1185 -13.00 1.74 12.80
C LEU A 1185 -13.65 1.35 14.14
N ARG A 1186 -12.87 0.83 15.08
CA ARG A 1186 -13.37 0.40 16.40
C ARG A 1186 -13.87 1.58 17.22
N LEU A 1187 -13.10 2.66 17.29
CA LEU A 1187 -13.50 3.90 17.99
C LEU A 1187 -14.71 4.54 17.33
N GLN A 1188 -14.74 4.61 16.00
CA GLN A 1188 -15.86 5.17 15.24
C GLN A 1188 -17.16 4.38 15.48
N ASN A 1189 -17.10 3.05 15.47
CA ASN A 1189 -18.28 2.20 15.74
C ASN A 1189 -18.81 2.42 17.16
N GLN A 1190 -17.93 2.45 18.16
CA GLN A 1190 -18.33 2.66 19.56
C GLN A 1190 -18.94 4.07 19.77
N LEU A 1191 -18.37 5.10 19.14
CA LEU A 1191 -18.92 6.45 19.19
C LEU A 1191 -20.33 6.51 18.58
N PHE A 1192 -20.53 5.85 17.44
CA PHE A 1192 -21.83 5.81 16.77
C PHE A 1192 -22.92 5.17 17.64
N ASP A 1193 -22.59 4.08 18.34
CA ASP A 1193 -23.51 3.45 19.28
C ASP A 1193 -23.86 4.35 20.45
N ILE A 1194 -22.86 4.97 21.09
CA ILE A 1194 -23.05 5.88 22.23
C ILE A 1194 -23.94 7.06 21.83
N GLN A 1195 -23.69 7.67 20.67
CA GLN A 1195 -24.51 8.78 20.14
C GLN A 1195 -25.93 8.35 19.79
N SER A 1196 -26.11 7.09 19.39
CA SER A 1196 -27.43 6.51 19.10
C SER A 1196 -28.16 6.03 20.37
N GLY A 1197 -27.61 6.25 21.57
CA GLY A 1197 -28.15 5.74 22.82
C GLY A 1197 -28.09 4.22 22.97
N ARG A 1198 -27.25 3.54 22.16
CA ARG A 1198 -27.01 2.09 22.23
C ARG A 1198 -25.77 1.79 23.07
N LEU A 1199 -25.71 0.57 23.60
CA LEU A 1199 -24.49 0.07 24.26
C LEU A 1199 -23.40 -0.15 23.19
N PRO A 1200 -22.17 0.38 23.39
CA PRO A 1200 -21.11 0.24 22.41
C PRO A 1200 -20.69 -1.22 22.23
N HIS A 1201 -20.47 -1.64 20.98
CA HIS A 1201 -19.90 -2.94 20.64
C HIS A 1201 -18.69 -2.84 19.70
N ASN A 1202 -17.95 -3.95 19.54
CA ASN A 1202 -16.80 -4.04 18.63
C ASN A 1202 -17.14 -4.68 17.28
N ILE A 1203 -18.40 -5.06 17.09
CA ILE A 1203 -18.86 -5.81 15.93
C ILE A 1203 -19.22 -4.84 14.81
N ILE A 1204 -18.69 -5.05 13.60
CA ILE A 1204 -19.06 -4.28 12.41
C ILE A 1204 -19.51 -5.20 11.29
N HIS A 1205 -20.34 -4.68 10.38
CA HIS A 1205 -20.70 -5.37 9.15
C HIS A 1205 -19.89 -4.76 7.99
N PRO A 1206 -18.92 -5.48 7.39
CA PRO A 1206 -18.05 -4.93 6.33
C PRO A 1206 -18.82 -4.33 5.15
N GLY A 1207 -19.97 -4.91 4.79
CA GLY A 1207 -20.85 -4.39 3.73
C GLY A 1207 -21.49 -3.02 4.02
N LYS A 1208 -21.41 -2.51 5.25
CA LYS A 1208 -21.84 -1.14 5.62
C LYS A 1208 -20.71 -0.11 5.52
N LEU A 1209 -19.48 -0.54 5.29
CA LEU A 1209 -18.33 0.34 5.08
C LEU A 1209 -18.32 0.85 3.63
N VAL A 1210 -17.78 2.05 3.41
CA VAL A 1210 -17.51 2.57 2.06
C VAL A 1210 -16.40 1.77 1.37
N ASN A 1211 -16.39 1.75 0.02
CA ASN A 1211 -15.47 0.95 -0.79
C ASN A 1211 -13.99 1.11 -0.36
N ILE A 1212 -13.56 2.33 -0.08
CA ILE A 1212 -12.17 2.59 0.36
C ILE A 1212 -11.86 1.96 1.72
N GLN A 1213 -12.79 2.00 2.67
CA GLN A 1213 -12.64 1.35 3.98
C GLN A 1213 -12.67 -0.18 3.84
N GLN A 1214 -13.46 -0.72 2.91
CA GLN A 1214 -13.45 -2.16 2.63
C GLN A 1214 -12.09 -2.60 2.07
N GLU A 1215 -11.47 -1.79 1.19
CA GLU A 1215 -10.17 -2.11 0.61
C GLU A 1215 -9.05 -1.98 1.65
N LEU A 1216 -9.06 -0.94 2.49
CA LEU A 1216 -8.16 -0.81 3.63
C LEU A 1216 -8.32 -1.96 4.63
N LEU A 1217 -9.55 -2.44 4.86
CA LEU A 1217 -9.81 -3.60 5.71
C LEU A 1217 -9.22 -4.89 5.14
N LYS A 1218 -9.32 -5.09 3.81
CA LYS A 1218 -8.64 -6.21 3.14
C LYS A 1218 -7.14 -6.11 3.28
N GLN A 1219 -6.56 -4.93 3.04
CA GLN A 1219 -5.11 -4.72 3.19
C GLN A 1219 -4.64 -5.00 4.63
N ALA A 1220 -5.39 -4.53 5.63
CA ALA A 1220 -5.10 -4.79 7.05
C ALA A 1220 -5.12 -6.30 7.35
N PHE A 1221 -6.11 -7.04 6.83
CA PHE A 1221 -6.13 -8.49 7.00
C PHE A 1221 -5.02 -9.21 6.25
N THR A 1222 -4.63 -8.75 5.05
CA THR A 1222 -3.48 -9.30 4.31
C THR A 1222 -2.22 -9.17 5.15
N GLN A 1223 -2.04 -8.05 5.85
CA GLN A 1223 -0.93 -7.87 6.78
C GLN A 1223 -1.02 -8.77 8.01
N ILE A 1224 -2.21 -8.95 8.57
CA ILE A 1224 -2.42 -9.94 9.64
C ILE A 1224 -2.00 -11.35 9.20
N ALA A 1225 -2.36 -11.76 7.98
CA ALA A 1225 -1.96 -13.05 7.43
C ALA A 1225 -0.44 -13.16 7.23
N ALA A 1226 0.22 -12.09 6.77
CA ALA A 1226 1.68 -12.04 6.63
C ALA A 1226 2.39 -12.18 7.99
N ILE A 1227 1.91 -11.46 9.01
CA ILE A 1227 2.38 -11.57 10.39
C ILE A 1227 2.22 -12.99 10.93
N GLN A 1228 1.04 -13.59 10.75
CA GLN A 1228 0.76 -14.96 11.20
C GLN A 1228 1.65 -15.99 10.50
N LYS A 1229 1.90 -15.82 9.19
CA LYS A 1229 2.84 -16.66 8.44
C LYS A 1229 4.25 -16.58 9.02
N LYS A 1230 4.72 -15.37 9.35
CA LYS A 1230 6.03 -15.17 10.00
C LYS A 1230 6.10 -15.84 11.37
N VAL A 1231 5.07 -15.68 12.21
CA VAL A 1231 4.98 -16.36 13.53
C VAL A 1231 5.05 -17.88 13.36
N SER A 1232 4.29 -18.43 12.41
CA SER A 1232 4.29 -19.88 12.15
C SER A 1232 5.66 -20.39 11.72
N TYR A 1233 6.37 -19.63 10.89
CA TYR A 1233 7.72 -19.99 10.45
C TYR A 1233 8.75 -19.91 11.60
N ASP A 1234 8.79 -18.80 12.33
CA ASP A 1234 9.82 -18.52 13.35
C ASP A 1234 9.67 -19.35 14.65
N PHE A 1235 8.47 -19.88 14.94
CA PHE A 1235 8.17 -20.54 16.22
C PHE A 1235 7.57 -21.95 16.10
N LEU A 1236 6.96 -22.31 14.97
CA LEU A 1236 6.30 -23.62 14.79
C LEU A 1236 6.97 -24.51 13.72
N GLY A 1237 8.05 -24.05 13.08
CA GLY A 1237 8.85 -24.85 12.16
C GLY A 1237 8.38 -24.88 10.70
N GLY A 1238 7.36 -24.09 10.34
CA GLY A 1238 6.79 -24.03 8.98
C GLY A 1238 6.01 -25.29 8.60
N VAL A 1239 4.79 -25.11 8.09
CA VAL A 1239 4.07 -26.15 7.31
C VAL A 1239 4.13 -25.78 5.85
#